data_AF-A0A9W9QN11-F1
#
_entry.id   AF-A0A9W9QN11-F1
#
_cell.length_a   1.000
_cell.length_b   1.000
_cell.length_c   1.000
_cell.angle_alpha   90.00
_cell.angle_beta   90.00
_cell.angle_gamma   90.00
#
_symmetry.space_group_name_H-M   'P 1'
#
loop_
_entity.id
_entity.type
_entity.pdbx_description
1 polymer ?
#
loop_
_entity_poly.entity_id
_entity_poly.type
_entity_poly.pdbx_seq_one_letter_code
_entity_poly.pdbx_strand_id
1 'polypeptide(L)'
;MDHSSAAIMINPAHNHAVVHTTGIALSPSEPPSYTLAMGSPPTSAGSQMSPRRSIATSSSGSSYRSEESSLAQAARVRAQDEIEIQKMLHSVQMSCRIYNPEIEPEHETHVLCDCPVHKYWKIKFERLYVLEMWSKAVVYPGEKPYHDFSHLRLSNNNPYANIMSSYTLASSSLRGVAKPDPKFHLRFVQETIALDSALNEKAYAAVQLTEPSVNIWELEQLESLVSDMSVTRRRSDYGDNNSEKPSKRSSFRKAFSVRSSDERTALKIRKKLSGPFKLRSDIIEEEQLRWQDDTDRYLALTYQHRTGIARDVEELRTHKPLQYLHLLRAGYFEPIPIAWQCHTSNPLGFTIDSSAGWRGLTPAWRGYRTTAEERLYWTLKHRIGGETTIKPDLISELDTARERMASAVQLHPRYHSPDDICNSQYPSRNYSKQTMPPSRSFSSAKSPTDETMILMDACGSMNTSPLQARFTQYLLTAFLKSEQPKHQDLIKAVLRRFLETLSRHERSVHNFQLVTFSNQADYIDVINCWNINEVWNKIAFSGRSFIMVGWQKIKEMHFQKHSETATYHPIYGWQAGPHTPNLRLLLMLGSEITDMDEFELTLLDAPWAYVTIFLIGAEDCPRHHRRVGRLQRMADSNPRISLVEAQGLVPERFVTRELLKCHLGQIITMSDIEDLEQRPVELPSPLGPQAPAPRAQSGQPRSRQSLVELVSEETETWRRQSQPPSRPGLYELPDDPRPVELPATESSALTRRPTVPTRPPPLPPQPELDHVLDPPPPYAG
;
A
#
# COMPACT_ATOMS: atom_id res chain seq x y z
N MET A 1 -16.21 -62.62 -4.31
CA MET A 1 -15.43 -63.86 -4.34
C MET A 1 -14.11 -63.56 -3.65
N ASP A 2 -13.79 -64.44 -2.72
CA ASP A 2 -12.54 -64.65 -1.97
C ASP A 2 -11.88 -63.52 -1.15
N HIS A 3 -11.47 -63.94 0.04
CA HIS A 3 -10.83 -63.17 1.10
C HIS A 3 -9.30 -63.18 0.92
N SER A 4 -8.61 -62.15 1.43
CA SER A 4 -7.86 -62.31 2.70
C SER A 4 -7.14 -61.04 3.14
N SER A 5 -7.12 -60.84 4.45
CA SER A 5 -6.34 -59.80 5.13
C SER A 5 -4.92 -60.29 5.43
N ALA A 6 -3.96 -59.37 5.46
CA ALA A 6 -2.76 -59.50 6.29
C ALA A 6 -2.23 -58.11 6.66
N ALA A 7 -2.02 -57.88 7.95
CA ALA A 7 -1.38 -56.67 8.47
C ALA A 7 -0.23 -57.09 9.40
N ILE A 8 0.99 -56.60 9.16
CA ILE A 8 2.11 -56.71 10.09
C ILE A 8 2.92 -55.39 10.05
N MET A 9 3.09 -54.76 11.21
CA MET A 9 4.12 -53.74 11.42
C MET A 9 5.46 -54.40 11.74
N ILE A 10 6.56 -53.97 11.11
CA ILE A 10 7.91 -53.99 11.72
C ILE A 10 8.70 -52.74 11.27
N ASN A 11 9.40 -52.13 12.22
CA ASN A 11 10.45 -51.10 12.12
C ASN A 11 11.56 -51.55 13.11
N PRO A 12 12.84 -51.11 13.12
CA PRO A 12 13.58 -50.23 12.20
C PRO A 12 15.04 -50.72 11.86
N ALA A 13 15.85 -49.80 11.31
CA ALA A 13 17.32 -49.62 11.50
C ALA A 13 18.38 -50.21 10.53
N HIS A 14 19.29 -49.29 10.12
CA HIS A 14 20.63 -49.47 9.52
C HIS A 14 20.72 -50.17 8.12
N ASN A 15 21.68 -49.86 7.24
CA ASN A 15 23.01 -49.27 7.45
C ASN A 15 23.53 -48.42 6.24
N HIS A 16 24.71 -47.81 6.41
CA HIS A 16 25.40 -46.94 5.43
C HIS A 16 25.70 -47.57 4.05
N ALA A 17 25.66 -46.74 3.00
CA ALA A 17 26.52 -46.88 1.82
C ALA A 17 26.89 -45.50 1.25
N VAL A 18 28.16 -45.11 1.35
CA VAL A 18 28.72 -43.91 0.74
C VAL A 18 29.18 -44.24 -0.67
N VAL A 19 28.74 -43.47 -1.68
CA VAL A 19 29.33 -43.50 -3.03
C VAL A 19 29.72 -42.08 -3.41
N HIS A 20 31.03 -41.83 -3.44
CA HIS A 20 31.58 -40.65 -4.09
C HIS A 20 31.55 -40.84 -5.61
N THR A 21 30.97 -39.88 -6.33
CA THR A 21 31.20 -39.73 -7.77
C THR A 21 31.55 -38.28 -8.07
N THR A 22 32.81 -38.04 -8.42
CA THR A 22 33.33 -36.74 -8.84
C THR A 22 32.82 -36.37 -10.23
N GLY A 23 32.09 -35.27 -10.34
CA GLY A 23 31.68 -34.69 -11.63
C GLY A 23 32.00 -33.19 -11.65
N ILE A 24 33.04 -32.81 -12.40
CA ILE A 24 33.41 -31.41 -12.62
C ILE A 24 32.39 -30.80 -13.59
N ALA A 25 31.72 -29.72 -13.17
CA ALA A 25 30.83 -28.94 -14.02
C ALA A 25 31.19 -27.45 -13.91
N LEU A 26 31.40 -26.81 -15.07
CA LEU A 26 31.82 -25.42 -15.20
C LEU A 26 30.68 -24.46 -14.81
N SER A 27 30.99 -23.47 -13.98
CA SER A 27 30.04 -22.47 -13.50
C SER A 27 29.72 -21.40 -14.55
N PRO A 28 28.44 -21.20 -14.94
CA PRO A 28 27.99 -19.95 -15.53
C PRO A 28 27.71 -18.91 -14.42
N SER A 29 27.93 -17.63 -14.73
CA SER A 29 27.89 -16.52 -13.76
C SER A 29 26.54 -16.33 -13.06
N GLU A 30 26.59 -16.12 -11.74
CA GLU A 30 25.42 -15.81 -10.92
C GLU A 30 24.85 -14.41 -11.23
N PRO A 31 23.52 -14.24 -11.33
CA PRO A 31 22.88 -12.94 -11.19
C PRO A 31 23.00 -12.46 -9.72
N PRO A 32 22.95 -11.14 -9.44
CA PRO A 32 23.18 -10.61 -8.10
C PRO A 32 22.20 -11.19 -7.07
N SER A 33 22.76 -11.87 -6.08
CA SER A 33 22.03 -12.54 -5.00
C SER A 33 21.26 -11.56 -4.12
N TYR A 34 19.94 -11.74 -4.04
CA TYR A 34 19.13 -11.26 -2.92
C TYR A 34 19.28 -12.25 -1.75
N THR A 35 20.50 -12.37 -1.21
CA THR A 35 20.78 -13.22 -0.06
C THR A 35 20.11 -12.66 1.19
N LEU A 36 19.33 -13.51 1.87
CA LEU A 36 18.88 -13.22 3.23
C LEU A 36 20.10 -13.21 4.14
N ALA A 37 20.43 -12.05 4.69
CA ALA A 37 21.47 -11.93 5.72
C ALA A 37 20.97 -12.58 7.02
N MET A 38 21.29 -13.87 7.19
CA MET A 38 21.09 -14.59 8.45
C MET A 38 22.13 -14.13 9.47
N GLY A 39 21.82 -13.04 10.18
CA GLY A 39 22.59 -12.59 11.34
C GLY A 39 21.96 -13.11 12.63
N SER A 40 22.65 -14.02 13.34
CA SER A 40 22.31 -14.32 14.74
C SER A 40 22.52 -13.06 15.59
N PRO A 41 21.66 -12.77 16.58
CA PRO A 41 21.73 -11.52 17.32
C PRO A 41 23.05 -11.42 18.13
N PRO A 42 23.86 -10.37 17.95
CA PRO A 42 25.03 -10.16 18.80
C PRO A 42 24.57 -9.76 20.21
N THR A 43 24.98 -10.55 21.19
CA THR A 43 24.84 -10.20 22.62
C THR A 43 25.88 -9.12 22.95
N SER A 44 25.43 -7.90 23.23
CA SER A 44 26.29 -6.82 23.74
C SER A 44 25.50 -5.92 24.69
N ALA A 45 26.17 -5.38 25.71
CA ALA A 45 25.57 -4.75 26.88
C ALA A 45 25.72 -3.22 26.91
N GLY A 46 24.82 -2.56 27.63
CA GLY A 46 24.83 -1.11 27.89
C GLY A 46 24.18 -0.29 26.76
N SER A 47 23.39 0.76 27.03
CA SER A 47 23.23 1.52 28.28
C SER A 47 21.75 1.72 28.64
N GLN A 48 21.42 1.64 29.93
CA GLN A 48 20.08 1.96 30.44
C GLN A 48 19.89 3.47 30.55
N MET A 49 18.92 4.02 29.82
CA MET A 49 18.21 5.24 30.26
C MET A 49 16.80 4.83 30.64
N SER A 50 16.46 4.95 31.93
CA SER A 50 15.20 4.43 32.48
C SER A 50 13.99 5.22 31.98
N PRO A 51 12.94 4.57 31.46
CA PRO A 51 11.65 5.23 31.29
C PRO A 51 11.05 5.49 32.68
N ARG A 52 10.82 6.77 32.98
CA ARG A 52 10.21 7.21 34.25
C ARG A 52 8.78 6.66 34.30
N ARG A 53 8.44 5.88 35.34
CA ARG A 53 7.11 5.27 35.48
C ARG A 53 6.01 6.34 35.54
N SER A 54 5.23 6.46 34.46
CA SER A 54 3.86 6.98 34.55
C SER A 54 3.00 5.95 35.30
N ILE A 55 2.13 6.43 36.18
CA ILE A 55 1.38 5.59 37.11
C ILE A 55 0.31 4.81 36.34
N ALA A 56 0.53 3.51 36.17
CA ALA A 56 -0.50 2.59 35.71
C ALA A 56 -1.50 2.35 36.85
N THR A 57 -2.62 3.06 36.84
CA THR A 57 -3.81 2.67 37.62
C THR A 57 -4.29 1.32 37.13
N SER A 58 -4.11 0.30 37.96
CA SER A 58 -4.55 -1.07 37.72
C SER A 58 -6.08 -1.19 37.80
N SER A 59 -6.77 -0.80 36.74
CA SER A 59 -8.18 -1.17 36.54
C SER A 59 -8.25 -2.67 36.22
N SER A 60 -8.90 -3.42 37.13
CA SER A 60 -9.22 -4.83 37.03
C SER A 60 -9.57 -5.30 35.62
N GLY A 61 -8.83 -6.27 35.10
CA GLY A 61 -9.19 -6.95 33.86
C GLY A 61 -10.48 -7.74 34.01
N SER A 62 -11.60 -7.17 33.55
CA SER A 62 -12.83 -7.92 33.30
C SER A 62 -12.55 -8.99 32.24
N SER A 63 -13.00 -10.22 32.49
CA SER A 63 -12.77 -11.35 31.61
C SER A 63 -13.47 -11.16 30.25
N TYR A 64 -12.75 -10.63 29.26
CA TYR A 64 -13.17 -10.54 27.86
C TYR A 64 -13.35 -11.95 27.25
N ARG A 65 -14.50 -12.57 27.49
CA ARG A 65 -15.05 -13.62 26.61
C ARG A 65 -15.99 -12.94 25.62
N SER A 66 -15.41 -12.26 24.64
CA SER A 66 -16.16 -11.74 23.50
C SER A 66 -16.52 -12.90 22.57
N GLU A 67 -17.78 -13.03 22.17
CA GLU A 67 -18.12 -13.85 21.01
C GLU A 67 -17.59 -13.14 19.76
N GLU A 68 -16.48 -13.65 19.24
CA GLU A 68 -15.76 -12.97 18.19
C GLU A 68 -16.43 -13.19 16.83
N SER A 69 -16.73 -12.08 16.15
CA SER A 69 -17.33 -12.08 14.81
C SER A 69 -16.61 -13.05 13.88
N SER A 70 -17.38 -13.81 13.09
CA SER A 70 -16.84 -14.82 12.17
C SER A 70 -15.80 -14.26 11.20
N LEU A 71 -15.93 -12.97 10.85
CA LEU A 71 -14.95 -12.25 10.04
C LEU A 71 -13.63 -12.02 10.77
N ALA A 72 -13.65 -11.60 12.04
CA ALA A 72 -12.46 -11.42 12.84
C ALA A 72 -11.74 -12.77 13.08
N GLN A 73 -12.49 -13.84 13.35
CA GLN A 73 -11.93 -15.19 13.45
C GLN A 73 -11.25 -15.61 12.13
N ALA A 74 -11.95 -15.50 10.99
CA ALA A 74 -11.41 -15.87 9.69
C ALA A 74 -10.18 -15.03 9.31
N ALA A 75 -10.21 -13.73 9.61
CA ALA A 75 -9.09 -12.83 9.39
C ALA A 75 -7.85 -13.27 10.18
N ARG A 76 -7.97 -13.59 11.49
CA ARG A 76 -6.82 -14.06 12.27
C ARG A 76 -6.23 -15.37 11.78
N VAL A 77 -7.07 -16.32 11.35
CA VAL A 77 -6.59 -17.59 10.78
C VAL A 77 -5.82 -17.32 9.48
N ARG A 78 -6.37 -16.50 8.57
CA ARG A 78 -5.67 -16.08 7.34
C ARG A 78 -4.38 -15.31 7.61
N ALA A 79 -4.36 -14.47 8.65
CA ALA A 79 -3.19 -13.67 8.97
C ALA A 79 -1.95 -14.51 9.36
N GLN A 80 -2.13 -15.73 9.86
CA GLN A 80 -1.03 -16.59 10.30
C GLN A 80 -0.14 -17.07 9.13
N ASP A 81 -0.71 -17.28 7.94
CA ASP A 81 -0.01 -17.90 6.80
C ASP A 81 0.09 -17.01 5.55
N GLU A 82 -0.65 -15.89 5.48
CA GLU A 82 -0.66 -15.00 4.30
C GLU A 82 0.75 -14.44 3.98
N ILE A 83 1.55 -14.03 4.96
CA ILE A 83 2.93 -13.57 4.68
C ILE A 83 3.78 -14.70 4.09
N GLU A 84 3.65 -15.92 4.62
CA GLU A 84 4.49 -17.04 4.22
C GLU A 84 4.19 -17.48 2.79
N ILE A 85 2.90 -17.61 2.43
CA ILE A 85 2.50 -17.95 1.06
C ILE A 85 2.94 -16.85 0.07
N GLN A 86 2.80 -15.56 0.41
CA GLN A 86 3.19 -14.45 -0.48
C GLN A 86 4.72 -14.36 -0.64
N LYS A 87 5.49 -14.61 0.44
CA LYS A 87 6.94 -14.73 0.39
C LYS A 87 7.38 -15.90 -0.48
N MET A 88 6.72 -17.05 -0.37
CA MET A 88 7.02 -18.22 -1.18
C MET A 88 6.63 -18.02 -2.65
N LEU A 89 5.44 -17.51 -2.97
CA LEU A 89 5.02 -17.17 -4.33
C LEU A 89 6.06 -16.26 -4.99
N HIS A 90 6.43 -15.17 -4.32
CA HIS A 90 7.46 -14.25 -4.81
C HIS A 90 8.81 -14.94 -5.01
N SER A 91 9.25 -15.80 -4.08
CA SER A 91 10.50 -16.56 -4.23
C SER A 91 10.46 -17.51 -5.42
N VAL A 92 9.33 -18.16 -5.70
CA VAL A 92 9.15 -19.05 -6.84
C VAL A 92 9.10 -18.25 -8.14
N GLN A 93 8.28 -17.19 -8.22
CA GLN A 93 8.23 -16.27 -9.35
C GLN A 93 9.63 -15.76 -9.74
N MET A 94 10.43 -15.30 -8.77
CA MET A 94 11.80 -14.85 -9.01
C MET A 94 12.71 -15.98 -9.52
N SER A 95 12.59 -17.20 -8.99
CA SER A 95 13.34 -18.37 -9.51
C SER A 95 12.95 -18.73 -10.95
N CYS A 96 11.68 -18.51 -11.30
CA CYS A 96 11.12 -18.70 -12.63
C CYS A 96 11.37 -17.52 -13.59
N ARG A 97 11.95 -16.41 -13.12
CA ARG A 97 12.10 -15.11 -13.83
C ARG A 97 10.76 -14.51 -14.26
N ILE A 98 9.72 -14.72 -13.47
CA ILE A 98 8.41 -14.07 -13.56
C ILE A 98 8.47 -12.83 -12.66
N TYR A 99 8.17 -11.66 -13.21
CA TYR A 99 8.25 -10.38 -12.49
C TYR A 99 6.89 -9.70 -12.27
N ASN A 100 5.81 -10.30 -12.77
CA ASN A 100 4.46 -9.78 -12.72
C ASN A 100 3.71 -10.54 -11.61
N PRO A 101 3.21 -9.85 -10.57
CA PRO A 101 2.67 -10.51 -9.37
C PRO A 101 1.40 -11.33 -9.66
N GLU A 102 0.61 -10.94 -10.67
CA GLU A 102 -0.62 -11.60 -11.08
C GLU A 102 -0.42 -12.90 -11.88
N ILE A 103 0.82 -13.23 -12.26
CA ILE A 103 1.14 -14.46 -12.97
C ILE A 103 1.65 -15.50 -11.99
N GLU A 104 0.85 -16.54 -11.75
CA GLU A 104 1.31 -17.71 -10.99
C GLU A 104 2.28 -18.58 -11.80
N PRO A 105 3.27 -19.21 -11.16
CA PRO A 105 4.22 -20.10 -11.82
C PRO A 105 3.56 -21.43 -12.23
N GLU A 106 3.48 -21.66 -13.54
CA GLU A 106 3.07 -22.94 -14.13
C GLU A 106 4.25 -23.91 -14.31
N HIS A 107 3.99 -25.22 -14.20
CA HIS A 107 4.96 -26.29 -14.46
C HIS A 107 4.26 -27.48 -15.13
N GLU A 108 4.62 -27.79 -16.38
CA GLU A 108 3.81 -28.65 -17.26
C GLU A 108 3.76 -30.14 -16.87
N THR A 109 4.74 -30.65 -16.11
CA THR A 109 4.79 -32.08 -15.75
C THR A 109 4.07 -32.39 -14.43
N HIS A 110 2.97 -33.14 -14.49
CA HIS A 110 2.33 -33.78 -13.30
C HIS A 110 3.16 -34.90 -12.65
N VAL A 111 4.41 -35.10 -13.07
CA VAL A 111 5.33 -36.07 -12.47
C VAL A 111 5.72 -35.57 -11.07
N LEU A 112 5.66 -36.46 -10.07
CA LEU A 112 6.09 -36.20 -8.70
C LEU A 112 7.51 -35.60 -8.66
N CYS A 113 7.63 -34.29 -8.53
CA CYS A 113 8.91 -33.60 -8.42
C CYS A 113 8.89 -32.52 -7.35
N ASP A 114 9.93 -32.51 -6.51
CA ASP A 114 10.06 -31.60 -5.36
C ASP A 114 10.53 -30.18 -5.75
N CYS A 115 10.16 -29.72 -6.95
CA CYS A 115 10.56 -28.40 -7.43
C CYS A 115 9.84 -27.27 -6.65
N PRO A 116 10.38 -26.04 -6.62
CA PRO A 116 9.78 -24.93 -5.88
C PRO A 116 8.32 -24.65 -6.28
N VAL A 117 7.97 -24.86 -7.55
CA VAL A 117 6.60 -24.68 -8.07
C VAL A 117 5.64 -25.69 -7.43
N HIS A 118 5.94 -26.99 -7.45
CA HIS A 118 5.07 -28.00 -6.83
C HIS A 118 5.00 -27.86 -5.30
N LYS A 119 6.07 -27.42 -4.64
CA LYS A 119 6.05 -27.09 -3.21
C LYS A 119 5.11 -25.91 -2.91
N TYR A 120 5.13 -24.87 -3.74
CA TYR A 120 4.17 -23.77 -3.67
C TYR A 120 2.73 -24.26 -3.85
N TRP A 121 2.45 -25.01 -4.92
CA TRP A 121 1.12 -25.55 -5.20
C TRP A 121 0.58 -26.46 -4.09
N LYS A 122 1.45 -27.29 -3.49
CA LYS A 122 1.08 -28.14 -2.34
C LYS A 122 0.61 -27.31 -1.15
N ILE A 123 1.38 -26.30 -0.75
CA ILE A 123 1.03 -25.44 0.40
C ILE A 123 -0.19 -24.56 0.06
N LYS A 124 -0.30 -24.05 -1.17
CA LYS A 124 -1.51 -23.35 -1.67
C LYS A 124 -2.76 -24.22 -1.51
N PHE A 125 -2.66 -25.51 -1.83
CA PHE A 125 -3.75 -26.47 -1.65
C PHE A 125 -4.06 -26.77 -0.17
N GLU A 126 -3.05 -26.91 0.68
CA GLU A 126 -3.23 -27.10 2.13
C GLU A 126 -3.98 -25.93 2.79
N ARG A 127 -3.93 -24.72 2.22
CA ARG A 127 -4.69 -23.53 2.65
C ARG A 127 -6.16 -23.48 2.21
N LEU A 128 -6.69 -24.50 1.51
CA LEU A 128 -8.08 -24.49 1.02
C LEU A 128 -9.13 -24.29 2.14
N TYR A 129 -8.87 -24.79 3.36
CA TYR A 129 -9.78 -24.56 4.50
C TYR A 129 -9.80 -23.10 4.97
N VAL A 130 -8.66 -22.39 4.87
CA VAL A 130 -8.55 -20.95 5.17
C VAL A 130 -9.32 -20.14 4.14
N LEU A 131 -9.16 -20.47 2.85
CA LEU A 131 -9.92 -19.88 1.76
C LEU A 131 -11.43 -20.07 1.93
N GLU A 132 -11.86 -21.28 2.30
CA GLU A 132 -13.27 -21.56 2.61
C GLU A 132 -13.79 -20.75 3.81
N MET A 133 -13.00 -20.65 4.88
CA MET A 133 -13.38 -19.91 6.09
C MET A 133 -13.52 -18.40 5.80
N TRP A 134 -12.52 -17.82 5.13
CA TRP A 134 -12.54 -16.44 4.66
C TRP A 134 -13.74 -16.18 3.74
N SER A 135 -13.91 -17.02 2.71
CA SER A 135 -15.01 -16.88 1.75
C SER A 135 -16.38 -16.94 2.42
N LYS A 136 -16.58 -17.82 3.42
CA LYS A 136 -17.85 -17.90 4.17
C LYS A 136 -18.10 -16.67 5.04
N ALA A 137 -17.06 -15.97 5.50
CA ALA A 137 -17.19 -14.76 6.30
C ALA A 137 -17.47 -13.51 5.45
N VAL A 138 -16.93 -13.41 4.23
CA VAL A 138 -17.05 -12.23 3.35
C VAL A 138 -18.06 -12.38 2.20
N VAL A 139 -18.71 -13.54 2.04
CA VAL A 139 -19.68 -13.74 0.95
C VAL A 139 -20.95 -12.91 1.17
N TYR A 140 -21.31 -12.12 0.16
CA TYR A 140 -22.61 -11.45 0.13
C TYR A 140 -23.74 -12.44 -0.19
N PRO A 141 -24.93 -12.27 0.39
CA PRO A 141 -26.12 -13.04 0.01
C PRO A 141 -26.37 -13.00 -1.51
N GLY A 142 -26.65 -14.17 -2.09
CA GLY A 142 -26.83 -14.35 -3.52
C GLY A 142 -25.55 -14.74 -4.29
N GLU A 143 -24.35 -14.45 -3.76
CA GLU A 143 -23.11 -14.97 -4.32
C GLU A 143 -22.84 -16.43 -3.86
N LYS A 144 -22.01 -17.14 -4.64
CA LYS A 144 -21.49 -18.47 -4.29
C LYS A 144 -19.97 -18.43 -4.21
N PRO A 145 -19.35 -18.99 -3.15
CA PRO A 145 -17.91 -19.15 -3.10
C PRO A 145 -17.45 -20.15 -4.17
N TYR A 146 -16.24 -19.93 -4.69
CA TYR A 146 -15.58 -20.78 -5.68
C TYR A 146 -14.08 -20.76 -5.40
N HIS A 147 -13.34 -21.67 -6.02
CA HIS A 147 -11.88 -21.74 -5.95
C HIS A 147 -11.28 -22.40 -7.20
N ASP A 148 -9.99 -22.18 -7.46
CA ASP A 148 -9.21 -22.77 -8.56
C ASP A 148 -9.09 -24.29 -8.53
N PHE A 149 -9.07 -24.92 -7.35
CA PHE A 149 -9.09 -26.40 -7.22
C PHE A 149 -10.42 -27.09 -7.59
N SER A 150 -11.17 -26.56 -8.57
CA SER A 150 -12.48 -27.03 -9.03
C SER A 150 -12.50 -28.51 -9.42
N HIS A 151 -11.45 -29.00 -10.07
CA HIS A 151 -11.29 -30.40 -10.49
C HIS A 151 -11.38 -31.42 -9.34
N LEU A 152 -11.18 -31.00 -8.08
CA LEU A 152 -11.25 -31.88 -6.90
C LEU A 152 -12.64 -31.92 -6.25
N ARG A 153 -13.61 -31.10 -6.69
CA ARG A 153 -14.99 -31.10 -6.18
C ARG A 153 -16.02 -30.89 -7.29
N LEU A 154 -16.82 -31.93 -7.53
CA LEU A 154 -17.88 -32.02 -8.56
C LEU A 154 -18.98 -30.93 -8.53
N SER A 155 -18.92 -29.95 -7.62
CA SER A 155 -19.91 -28.88 -7.44
C SER A 155 -19.33 -27.46 -7.46
N ASN A 156 -18.02 -27.28 -7.67
CA ASN A 156 -17.38 -25.96 -7.72
C ASN A 156 -17.08 -25.53 -9.18
N ASN A 157 -17.92 -24.66 -9.73
CA ASN A 157 -17.69 -24.03 -11.03
C ASN A 157 -16.98 -22.68 -10.84
N ASN A 158 -15.67 -22.64 -11.03
CA ASN A 158 -14.90 -21.39 -11.05
C ASN A 158 -15.16 -20.64 -12.38
N PRO A 159 -15.66 -19.39 -12.36
CA PRO A 159 -15.91 -18.63 -13.60
C PRO A 159 -14.63 -18.27 -14.37
N TYR A 160 -13.46 -18.31 -13.74
CA TYR A 160 -12.16 -18.00 -14.36
C TYR A 160 -11.55 -19.19 -15.12
N ALA A 161 -12.14 -20.39 -15.03
CA ALA A 161 -11.59 -21.62 -15.62
C ALA A 161 -11.47 -21.62 -17.16
N ASN A 162 -12.11 -20.66 -17.84
CA ASN A 162 -12.07 -20.51 -19.30
C ASN A 162 -11.22 -19.31 -19.77
N ILE A 163 -10.59 -18.56 -18.87
CA ILE A 163 -9.68 -17.48 -19.27
C ILE A 163 -8.40 -18.09 -19.86
N MET A 164 -7.91 -17.52 -20.95
CA MET A 164 -6.69 -18.00 -21.58
C MET A 164 -5.46 -17.74 -20.69
N SER A 165 -4.62 -18.76 -20.47
CA SER A 165 -3.37 -18.60 -19.71
C SER A 165 -2.41 -17.58 -20.35
N SER A 166 -1.57 -16.95 -19.52
CA SER A 166 -0.48 -16.07 -19.94
C SER A 166 0.71 -16.81 -20.60
N TYR A 167 0.71 -18.15 -20.57
CA TYR A 167 1.77 -19.00 -21.11
C TYR A 167 1.43 -19.53 -22.50
N THR A 168 2.45 -19.84 -23.31
CA THR A 168 2.24 -20.47 -24.62
C THR A 168 2.14 -21.99 -24.49
N LEU A 169 1.21 -22.60 -25.22
CA LEU A 169 1.08 -24.07 -25.30
C LEU A 169 2.30 -24.78 -25.96
N ALA A 170 3.31 -24.02 -26.40
CA ALA A 170 4.44 -24.49 -27.20
C ALA A 170 5.82 -24.19 -26.57
N SER A 171 5.86 -23.62 -25.36
CA SER A 171 7.11 -23.43 -24.60
C SER A 171 7.58 -24.69 -23.85
N SER A 172 6.96 -25.84 -24.16
CA SER A 172 7.19 -27.18 -23.63
C SER A 172 8.58 -27.73 -23.91
N SER A 173 9.58 -27.14 -23.26
CA SER A 173 10.88 -27.76 -23.10
C SER A 173 10.81 -28.75 -21.94
N LEU A 174 11.07 -30.03 -22.19
CA LEU A 174 11.08 -31.16 -21.24
C LEU A 174 11.98 -30.98 -19.98
N ARG A 175 12.64 -29.83 -19.82
CA ARG A 175 13.51 -29.47 -18.70
C ARG A 175 13.45 -27.97 -18.31
N GLY A 176 12.54 -27.18 -18.89
CA GLY A 176 12.52 -25.73 -18.70
C GLY A 176 11.26 -25.24 -18.03
N VAL A 177 11.42 -24.21 -17.19
CA VAL A 177 10.31 -23.45 -16.61
C VAL A 177 9.58 -22.72 -17.73
N ALA A 178 8.26 -22.84 -17.78
CA ALA A 178 7.41 -22.12 -18.72
C ALA A 178 7.62 -20.60 -18.57
N LYS A 179 7.54 -19.84 -19.66
CA LYS A 179 7.69 -18.38 -19.66
C LYS A 179 6.43 -17.71 -20.19
N PRO A 180 5.92 -16.66 -19.52
CA PRO A 180 4.78 -15.91 -20.04
C PRO A 180 5.13 -15.24 -21.37
N ASP A 181 4.19 -15.21 -22.31
CA ASP A 181 4.33 -14.50 -23.57
C ASP A 181 3.52 -13.19 -23.56
N PRO A 182 4.08 -12.06 -24.05
CA PRO A 182 3.39 -10.78 -24.04
C PRO A 182 2.00 -10.77 -24.69
N LYS A 183 1.78 -11.52 -25.78
CA LYS A 183 0.50 -11.55 -26.50
C LYS A 183 -0.56 -12.34 -25.75
N PHE A 184 -0.15 -13.42 -25.08
CA PHE A 184 -1.02 -14.23 -24.25
C PHE A 184 -1.36 -13.49 -22.95
N HIS A 185 -0.37 -12.86 -22.31
CA HIS A 185 -0.57 -11.98 -21.14
C HIS A 185 -1.51 -10.81 -21.42
N LEU A 186 -1.37 -10.10 -22.55
CA LEU A 186 -2.30 -9.02 -22.93
C LEU A 186 -3.75 -9.51 -22.99
N ARG A 187 -3.99 -10.65 -23.66
CA ARG A 187 -5.34 -11.22 -23.77
C ARG A 187 -5.87 -11.71 -22.42
N PHE A 188 -5.04 -12.40 -21.63
CA PHE A 188 -5.36 -12.79 -20.25
C PHE A 188 -5.82 -11.59 -19.42
N VAL A 189 -5.08 -10.48 -19.45
CA VAL A 189 -5.43 -9.25 -18.74
C VAL A 189 -6.74 -8.66 -19.26
N GLN A 190 -6.95 -8.59 -20.58
CA GLN A 190 -8.19 -8.07 -21.18
C GLN A 190 -9.43 -8.93 -20.83
N GLU A 191 -9.32 -10.26 -20.96
CA GLU A 191 -10.38 -11.20 -20.60
C GLU A 191 -10.71 -11.14 -19.10
N THR A 192 -9.69 -11.02 -18.24
CA THR A 192 -9.85 -10.88 -16.79
C THR A 192 -10.55 -9.58 -16.41
N ILE A 193 -10.14 -8.42 -16.97
CA ILE A 193 -10.78 -7.11 -16.70
C ILE A 193 -12.26 -7.13 -17.12
N ALA A 194 -12.56 -7.70 -18.29
CA ALA A 194 -13.94 -7.81 -18.78
C ALA A 194 -14.80 -8.73 -17.89
N LEU A 195 -14.26 -9.88 -17.46
CA LEU A 195 -14.96 -10.81 -16.59
C LEU A 195 -15.15 -10.23 -15.17
N ASP A 196 -14.12 -9.63 -14.58
CA ASP A 196 -14.17 -8.98 -13.27
C ASP A 196 -15.29 -7.92 -13.24
N SER A 197 -15.38 -7.09 -14.29
CA SER A 197 -16.41 -6.06 -14.44
C SER A 197 -17.83 -6.68 -14.49
N ALA A 198 -18.05 -7.66 -15.38
CA ALA A 198 -19.34 -8.31 -15.53
C ALA A 198 -19.78 -9.09 -14.27
N LEU A 199 -18.83 -9.71 -13.54
CA LEU A 199 -19.11 -10.38 -12.29
C LEU A 199 -19.41 -9.39 -11.15
N ASN A 200 -18.71 -8.25 -11.09
CA ASN A 200 -18.98 -7.19 -10.12
C ASN A 200 -20.35 -6.54 -10.32
N GLU A 201 -20.76 -6.25 -11.57
CA GLU A 201 -22.10 -5.77 -11.90
C GLU A 201 -23.19 -6.78 -11.47
N LYS A 202 -23.00 -8.05 -11.81
CA LYS A 202 -23.91 -9.13 -11.43
C LYS A 202 -24.01 -9.31 -9.91
N ALA A 203 -22.89 -9.22 -9.20
CA ALA A 203 -22.84 -9.29 -7.74
C ALA A 203 -23.59 -8.12 -7.10
N TYR A 204 -23.35 -6.90 -7.58
CA TYR A 204 -24.06 -5.71 -7.11
C TYR A 204 -25.57 -5.83 -7.35
N ALA A 205 -26.01 -6.21 -8.56
CA ALA A 205 -27.41 -6.42 -8.87
C ALA A 205 -28.06 -7.52 -8.00
N ALA A 206 -27.36 -8.62 -7.74
CA ALA A 206 -27.84 -9.67 -6.85
C ALA A 206 -28.01 -9.18 -5.41
N VAL A 207 -27.07 -8.38 -4.89
CA VAL A 207 -27.17 -7.80 -3.55
C VAL A 207 -28.34 -6.84 -3.43
N GLN A 208 -28.53 -5.93 -4.40
CA GLN A 208 -29.68 -5.01 -4.42
C GLN A 208 -31.03 -5.75 -4.45
N LEU A 209 -31.11 -6.93 -5.09
CA LEU A 209 -32.31 -7.80 -5.06
C LEU A 209 -32.53 -8.51 -3.71
N THR A 210 -31.52 -8.57 -2.84
CA THR A 210 -31.62 -9.20 -1.50
C THR A 210 -31.83 -8.19 -0.36
N GLU A 211 -31.69 -6.90 -0.60
CA GLU A 211 -32.00 -5.86 0.39
C GLU A 211 -33.49 -5.92 0.79
N PRO A 212 -33.82 -5.62 2.06
CA PRO A 212 -35.20 -5.69 2.52
C PRO A 212 -36.05 -4.56 1.90
N SER A 213 -37.17 -4.92 1.27
CA SER A 213 -38.11 -3.96 0.69
C SER A 213 -38.95 -3.19 1.72
N VAL A 214 -38.60 -3.24 3.01
CA VAL A 214 -39.28 -2.58 4.12
C VAL A 214 -38.24 -1.86 4.96
N ASN A 215 -38.55 -0.65 5.41
CA ASN A 215 -37.69 0.10 6.32
C ASN A 215 -37.52 -0.69 7.62
N ILE A 216 -36.29 -1.13 7.93
CA ILE A 216 -36.02 -1.96 9.10
C ILE A 216 -36.13 -1.19 10.43
N TRP A 217 -36.16 0.15 10.38
CA TRP A 217 -36.23 1.02 11.56
C TRP A 217 -37.66 1.31 12.00
N GLU A 218 -38.65 1.12 11.11
CA GLU A 218 -40.09 1.36 11.37
C GLU A 218 -40.87 0.06 11.66
N LEU A 219 -40.18 -1.07 11.82
CA LEU A 219 -40.79 -2.39 11.97
C LEU A 219 -41.77 -2.52 13.15
N GLU A 220 -41.58 -1.76 14.23
CA GLU A 220 -42.48 -1.75 15.40
C GLU A 220 -43.86 -1.19 15.06
N GLN A 221 -43.91 -0.11 14.26
CA GLN A 221 -45.16 0.47 13.77
C GLN A 221 -45.86 -0.49 12.81
N LEU A 222 -45.09 -1.16 11.95
CA LEU A 222 -45.62 -2.15 11.02
C LEU A 222 -46.14 -3.40 11.74
N GLU A 223 -45.47 -3.85 12.81
CA GLU A 223 -45.95 -4.96 13.63
C GLU A 223 -47.19 -4.59 14.46
N SER A 224 -47.29 -3.35 14.97
CA SER A 224 -48.50 -2.89 15.66
C SER A 224 -49.69 -2.89 14.71
N LEU A 225 -49.55 -2.34 13.49
CA LEU A 225 -50.59 -2.37 12.45
C LEU A 225 -51.00 -3.79 12.05
N VAL A 226 -50.04 -4.71 11.88
CA VAL A 226 -50.32 -6.14 11.58
C VAL A 226 -51.01 -6.84 12.75
N SER A 227 -50.71 -6.43 13.98
CA SER A 227 -51.37 -6.94 15.18
C SER A 227 -52.79 -6.40 15.31
N ASP A 228 -53.03 -5.12 15.01
CA ASP A 228 -54.34 -4.50 15.01
C ASP A 228 -55.27 -5.06 13.93
N MET A 229 -54.75 -5.41 12.74
CA MET A 229 -55.51 -6.19 11.74
C MET A 229 -56.00 -7.54 12.30
N SER A 230 -55.28 -8.16 13.23
CA SER A 230 -55.70 -9.41 13.87
C SER A 230 -56.70 -9.23 15.03
N VAL A 231 -56.83 -8.00 15.56
CA VAL A 231 -57.65 -7.65 16.73
C VAL A 231 -58.96 -6.95 16.33
N THR A 232 -58.93 -6.06 15.35
CA THR A 232 -60.08 -5.24 14.91
C THR A 232 -61.32 -6.07 14.58
N ARG A 233 -61.17 -7.25 13.97
CA ARG A 233 -62.29 -8.15 13.67
C ARG A 233 -62.89 -8.87 14.90
N ARG A 234 -62.16 -8.98 16.02
CA ARG A 234 -62.73 -9.47 17.30
C ARG A 234 -63.67 -8.45 17.96
N ARG A 235 -63.59 -7.17 17.58
CA ARG A 235 -64.54 -6.13 18.01
C ARG A 235 -65.76 -6.00 17.08
N SER A 236 -65.66 -6.36 15.80
CA SER A 236 -66.81 -6.30 14.87
C SER A 236 -67.81 -7.45 15.06
N ASP A 237 -67.39 -8.60 15.61
CA ASP A 237 -68.27 -9.76 15.90
C ASP A 237 -69.03 -9.65 17.24
N TYR A 238 -68.89 -8.53 17.97
CA TYR A 238 -69.64 -8.25 19.21
C TYR A 238 -70.72 -7.16 19.02
N GLY A 239 -71.30 -7.12 17.81
CA GLY A 239 -72.50 -6.34 17.49
C GLY A 239 -73.76 -7.22 17.52
N ASP A 240 -74.57 -7.04 18.56
CA ASP A 240 -76.00 -7.38 18.67
C ASP A 240 -76.45 -8.83 19.04
N ASN A 241 -76.83 -8.92 20.32
CA ASN A 241 -77.99 -9.65 20.90
C ASN A 241 -78.01 -11.17 21.23
N ASN A 242 -78.34 -11.37 22.53
CA ASN A 242 -79.12 -12.43 23.18
C ASN A 242 -78.51 -13.81 23.54
N SER A 243 -78.30 -13.96 24.85
CA SER A 243 -78.64 -15.11 25.72
C SER A 243 -78.54 -16.55 25.17
N GLU A 244 -77.60 -17.33 25.70
CA GLU A 244 -77.91 -18.36 26.73
C GLU A 244 -76.69 -19.24 27.11
N LYS A 245 -76.60 -19.57 28.42
CA LYS A 245 -76.03 -20.79 29.06
C LYS A 245 -74.57 -21.24 28.74
N PRO A 246 -73.69 -21.37 29.76
CA PRO A 246 -72.31 -21.84 29.57
C PRO A 246 -72.22 -23.37 29.39
N SER A 247 -72.08 -23.83 28.14
CA SER A 247 -71.91 -25.26 27.83
C SER A 247 -70.45 -25.74 27.95
N LYS A 248 -70.21 -26.79 28.74
CA LYS A 248 -68.89 -27.40 29.01
C LYS A 248 -68.34 -28.24 27.84
N ARG A 249 -68.24 -27.68 26.62
CA ARG A 249 -67.65 -28.33 25.43
C ARG A 249 -66.76 -27.41 24.55
N SER A 250 -66.12 -26.39 25.14
CA SER A 250 -65.26 -25.46 24.39
C SER A 250 -63.88 -26.01 24.00
N SER A 251 -63.46 -27.18 24.52
CA SER A 251 -62.12 -27.74 24.28
C SER A 251 -61.89 -28.30 22.87
N PHE A 252 -62.93 -28.81 22.20
CA PHE A 252 -62.78 -29.48 20.89
C PHE A 252 -62.94 -28.57 19.66
N ARG A 253 -63.47 -27.34 19.80
CA ARG A 253 -63.53 -26.38 18.68
C ARG A 253 -62.22 -25.61 18.42
N LYS A 254 -61.24 -25.68 19.33
CA LYS A 254 -59.90 -25.08 19.14
C LYS A 254 -59.01 -25.82 18.13
N ALA A 255 -59.35 -27.06 17.74
CA ALA A 255 -58.57 -27.84 16.77
C ALA A 255 -58.96 -27.57 15.29
N PHE A 256 -60.13 -26.98 15.04
CA PHE A 256 -60.65 -26.72 13.69
C PHE A 256 -61.10 -25.26 13.48
N SER A 257 -60.58 -24.32 14.27
CA SER A 257 -60.73 -22.89 13.92
C SER A 257 -59.92 -22.62 12.66
N VAL A 258 -60.61 -22.59 11.51
CA VAL A 258 -60.04 -22.15 10.24
C VAL A 258 -59.53 -20.74 10.45
N ARG A 259 -58.20 -20.58 10.60
CA ARG A 259 -57.54 -19.27 10.68
C ARG A 259 -58.07 -18.39 9.58
N SER A 260 -58.55 -17.19 9.94
CA SER A 260 -59.09 -16.22 8.99
C SER A 260 -58.12 -15.98 7.83
N SER A 261 -58.61 -15.58 6.66
CA SER A 261 -57.80 -15.02 5.57
C SER A 261 -56.78 -14.01 6.11
N ASP A 262 -57.22 -13.21 7.07
CA ASP A 262 -56.50 -12.08 7.64
C ASP A 262 -55.44 -12.57 8.64
N GLU A 263 -55.75 -13.60 9.44
CA GLU A 263 -54.79 -14.25 10.35
C GLU A 263 -53.71 -15.03 9.58
N ARG A 264 -54.09 -15.72 8.50
CA ARG A 264 -53.12 -16.36 7.58
C ARG A 264 -52.24 -15.33 6.87
N THR A 265 -52.78 -14.16 6.56
CA THR A 265 -52.04 -13.06 5.95
C THR A 265 -51.10 -12.39 6.96
N ALA A 266 -51.57 -12.10 8.17
CA ALA A 266 -50.75 -11.60 9.27
C ALA A 266 -49.59 -12.57 9.63
N LEU A 267 -49.83 -13.88 9.63
CA LEU A 267 -48.77 -14.88 9.82
C LEU A 267 -47.75 -14.90 8.66
N LYS A 268 -48.19 -14.75 7.42
CA LYS A 268 -47.29 -14.60 6.26
C LYS A 268 -46.47 -13.31 6.35
N ILE A 269 -47.09 -12.20 6.78
CA ILE A 269 -46.41 -10.92 6.98
C ILE A 269 -45.39 -11.04 8.11
N ARG A 270 -45.77 -11.53 9.31
CA ARG A 270 -44.83 -11.77 10.42
C ARG A 270 -43.65 -12.68 10.03
N LYS A 271 -43.89 -13.73 9.24
CA LYS A 271 -42.79 -14.57 8.69
C LYS A 271 -41.89 -13.82 7.70
N LYS A 272 -42.43 -12.87 6.93
CA LYS A 272 -41.61 -11.98 6.07
C LYS A 272 -40.84 -10.94 6.90
N LEU A 273 -41.41 -10.44 7.99
CA LEU A 273 -40.78 -9.45 8.87
C LEU A 273 -39.71 -10.03 9.80
N SER A 274 -39.72 -11.34 10.10
CA SER A 274 -38.74 -11.95 11.01
C SER A 274 -37.29 -11.82 10.53
N GLY A 275 -37.05 -11.78 9.22
CA GLY A 275 -35.73 -11.50 8.63
C GLY A 275 -35.26 -10.06 8.91
N PRO A 276 -36.02 -9.03 8.48
CA PRO A 276 -35.81 -7.63 8.85
C PRO A 276 -35.60 -7.36 10.34
N PHE A 277 -36.40 -7.97 11.22
CA PHE A 277 -36.21 -7.84 12.68
C PHE A 277 -34.87 -8.41 13.15
N LYS A 278 -34.47 -9.58 12.64
CA LYS A 278 -33.14 -10.12 12.91
C LYS A 278 -32.05 -9.18 12.39
N LEU A 279 -32.15 -8.71 11.15
CA LEU A 279 -31.15 -7.80 10.56
C LEU A 279 -30.96 -6.51 11.39
N ARG A 280 -32.05 -5.89 11.86
CA ARG A 280 -31.99 -4.74 12.78
C ARG A 280 -31.27 -5.09 14.09
N SER A 281 -31.54 -6.28 14.64
CA SER A 281 -30.93 -6.75 15.89
C SER A 281 -29.42 -7.01 15.70
N ASP A 282 -29.05 -7.74 14.65
CA ASP A 282 -27.66 -8.01 14.26
C ASP A 282 -26.87 -6.69 14.03
N ILE A 283 -27.50 -5.63 13.50
CA ILE A 283 -26.89 -4.30 13.35
C ILE A 283 -26.65 -3.64 14.70
N ILE A 284 -27.67 -3.57 15.57
CA ILE A 284 -27.57 -2.90 16.88
C ILE A 284 -26.53 -3.62 17.76
N GLU A 285 -26.49 -4.95 17.72
CA GLU A 285 -25.49 -5.77 18.43
C GLU A 285 -24.08 -5.47 17.91
N GLU A 286 -23.87 -5.44 16.60
CA GLU A 286 -22.57 -5.13 16.00
C GLU A 286 -22.13 -3.67 16.27
N GLU A 287 -23.05 -2.69 16.24
CA GLU A 287 -22.79 -1.30 16.62
C GLU A 287 -22.32 -1.22 18.10
N GLN A 288 -22.96 -1.96 19.01
CA GLN A 288 -22.61 -2.00 20.43
C GLN A 288 -21.30 -2.74 20.72
N LEU A 289 -21.01 -3.81 19.98
CA LEU A 289 -19.75 -4.57 20.12
C LEU A 289 -18.54 -3.76 19.66
N ARG A 290 -18.70 -2.99 18.58
CA ARG A 290 -17.62 -2.23 17.93
C ARG A 290 -17.45 -0.83 18.52
N TRP A 291 -18.53 -0.17 18.94
CA TRP A 291 -18.50 1.14 19.59
C TRP A 291 -19.15 1.04 20.97
N GLN A 292 -18.35 0.67 21.97
CA GLN A 292 -18.83 0.26 23.30
C GLN A 292 -19.19 1.48 24.15
N ASP A 293 -18.33 2.49 24.14
CA ASP A 293 -18.54 3.75 24.85
C ASP A 293 -18.86 4.91 23.90
N ASP A 294 -19.11 6.10 24.47
CA ASP A 294 -19.39 7.30 23.67
C ASP A 294 -18.11 7.87 23.02
N THR A 295 -16.92 7.47 23.49
CA THR A 295 -15.63 7.83 22.89
C THR A 295 -15.46 7.15 21.54
N ASP A 296 -15.67 5.82 21.48
CA ASP A 296 -15.65 5.03 20.24
C ASP A 296 -16.63 5.60 19.22
N ARG A 297 -17.88 5.86 19.63
CA ARG A 297 -18.93 6.44 18.79
C ARG A 297 -18.53 7.81 18.25
N TYR A 298 -18.00 8.67 19.10
CA TYR A 298 -17.52 9.99 18.70
C TYR A 298 -16.36 9.90 17.70
N LEU A 299 -15.43 8.96 17.88
CA LEU A 299 -14.32 8.73 16.96
C LEU A 299 -14.78 8.17 15.61
N ALA A 300 -15.70 7.21 15.60
CA ALA A 300 -16.29 6.67 14.37
C ALA A 300 -17.05 7.75 13.59
N LEU A 301 -17.90 8.55 14.25
CA LEU A 301 -18.59 9.69 13.63
C LEU A 301 -17.61 10.74 13.11
N THR A 302 -16.59 11.09 13.90
CA THR A 302 -15.54 12.05 13.51
C THR A 302 -14.78 11.58 12.26
N TYR A 303 -14.42 10.29 12.20
CA TYR A 303 -13.81 9.66 11.03
C TYR A 303 -14.74 9.73 9.80
N GLN A 304 -16.01 9.38 9.96
CA GLN A 304 -17.00 9.42 8.87
C GLN A 304 -17.19 10.84 8.31
N HIS A 305 -17.16 11.86 9.17
CA HIS A 305 -17.21 13.25 8.75
C HIS A 305 -15.91 13.74 8.08
N ARG A 306 -14.74 13.40 8.62
CA ARG A 306 -13.42 13.82 8.08
C ARG A 306 -13.11 13.18 6.73
N THR A 307 -13.37 11.88 6.60
CA THR A 307 -13.26 11.15 5.33
C THR A 307 -14.37 11.54 4.35
N GLY A 308 -15.49 12.07 4.85
CA GLY A 308 -16.60 12.60 4.06
C GLY A 308 -17.63 11.55 3.63
N ILE A 309 -17.64 10.37 4.25
CA ILE A 309 -18.57 9.26 3.95
C ILE A 309 -19.87 9.31 4.79
N ALA A 310 -19.97 10.14 5.82
CA ALA A 310 -21.07 10.13 6.81
C ALA A 310 -22.49 10.04 6.21
N ARG A 311 -22.77 10.85 5.16
CA ARG A 311 -24.08 10.83 4.47
C ARG A 311 -24.37 9.49 3.78
N ASP A 312 -23.37 8.87 3.18
CA ASP A 312 -23.52 7.58 2.50
C ASP A 312 -23.65 6.44 3.53
N VAL A 313 -22.94 6.52 4.65
CA VAL A 313 -23.11 5.59 5.79
C VAL A 313 -24.53 5.67 6.36
N GLU A 314 -25.12 6.87 6.47
CA GLU A 314 -26.52 7.08 6.86
C GLU A 314 -27.51 6.55 5.80
N GLU A 315 -27.25 6.77 4.51
CA GLU A 315 -28.05 6.23 3.41
C GLU A 315 -28.03 4.69 3.42
N LEU A 316 -26.84 4.08 3.55
CA LEU A 316 -26.65 2.63 3.67
C LEU A 316 -27.42 2.08 4.88
N ARG A 317 -27.26 2.70 6.06
CA ARG A 317 -27.95 2.28 7.28
C ARG A 317 -29.47 2.28 7.12
N THR A 318 -30.00 3.24 6.38
CA THR A 318 -31.45 3.44 6.20
C THR A 318 -32.04 2.59 5.07
N HIS A 319 -31.40 2.55 3.91
CA HIS A 319 -31.96 2.00 2.67
C HIS A 319 -31.30 0.70 2.20
N LYS A 320 -30.07 0.41 2.62
CA LYS A 320 -29.29 -0.78 2.22
C LYS A 320 -28.68 -1.46 3.46
N PRO A 321 -29.51 -1.82 4.47
CA PRO A 321 -29.02 -2.25 5.78
C PRO A 321 -28.22 -3.55 5.74
N LEU A 322 -28.37 -4.38 4.70
CA LEU A 322 -27.58 -5.59 4.54
C LEU A 322 -26.13 -5.26 4.15
N GLN A 323 -25.96 -4.34 3.19
CA GLN A 323 -24.64 -3.75 2.88
C GLN A 323 -24.05 -3.02 4.09
N TYR A 324 -24.85 -2.26 4.83
CA TYR A 324 -24.41 -1.58 6.06
C TYR A 324 -23.81 -2.56 7.07
N LEU A 325 -24.52 -3.65 7.42
CA LEU A 325 -24.03 -4.65 8.38
C LEU A 325 -22.72 -5.31 7.93
N HIS A 326 -22.57 -5.59 6.63
CA HIS A 326 -21.36 -6.21 6.10
C HIS A 326 -20.14 -5.27 6.21
N LEU A 327 -20.31 -4.00 5.85
CA LEU A 327 -19.27 -2.98 5.93
C LEU A 327 -18.94 -2.57 7.38
N LEU A 328 -19.95 -2.58 8.26
CA LEU A 328 -19.77 -2.40 9.70
C LEU A 328 -18.88 -3.50 10.27
N ARG A 329 -19.19 -4.78 10.01
CA ARG A 329 -18.36 -5.94 10.40
C ARG A 329 -16.92 -5.82 9.92
N ALA A 330 -16.74 -5.33 8.68
CA ALA A 330 -15.44 -5.10 8.06
C ALA A 330 -14.69 -3.86 8.58
N GLY A 331 -15.29 -3.03 9.44
CA GLY A 331 -14.67 -1.85 10.03
C GLY A 331 -14.48 -0.67 9.09
N TYR A 332 -15.32 -0.53 8.05
CA TYR A 332 -15.21 0.54 7.07
C TYR A 332 -15.56 1.93 7.63
N PHE A 333 -16.33 1.97 8.72
CA PHE A 333 -16.95 3.17 9.28
C PHE A 333 -16.17 3.83 10.44
N GLU A 334 -14.92 3.45 10.65
CA GLU A 334 -14.06 3.92 11.76
C GLU A 334 -12.56 3.95 11.38
N PRO A 335 -11.70 4.61 12.17
CA PRO A 335 -10.25 4.64 11.91
C PRO A 335 -9.61 3.24 11.88
N ILE A 336 -8.51 3.09 11.16
CA ILE A 336 -7.74 1.85 11.16
C ILE A 336 -7.15 1.62 12.57
N PRO A 337 -7.39 0.46 13.24
CA PRO A 337 -6.80 0.18 14.55
C PRO A 337 -5.26 0.16 14.53
N ILE A 338 -4.59 0.63 15.58
CA ILE A 338 -3.11 0.63 15.67
C ILE A 338 -2.55 -0.77 15.42
N ALA A 339 -3.21 -1.79 15.99
CA ALA A 339 -2.82 -3.19 15.86
C ALA A 339 -2.77 -3.68 14.39
N TRP A 340 -3.49 -3.04 13.46
CA TRP A 340 -3.39 -3.38 12.04
C TRP A 340 -2.23 -2.63 11.36
N GLN A 341 -1.95 -1.41 11.81
CA GLN A 341 -0.87 -0.55 11.28
C GLN A 341 0.54 -1.00 11.70
N CYS A 342 0.66 -1.72 12.82
CA CYS A 342 1.93 -2.23 13.34
C CYS A 342 2.21 -3.70 13.03
N HIS A 343 1.25 -4.45 12.49
CA HIS A 343 1.44 -5.86 12.15
C HIS A 343 1.60 -6.06 10.64
N THR A 344 2.64 -6.84 10.28
CA THR A 344 2.97 -7.20 8.90
C THR A 344 1.90 -8.06 8.22
N SER A 345 1.04 -8.72 9.00
CA SER A 345 -0.14 -9.44 8.52
C SER A 345 -1.36 -8.87 9.22
N ASN A 346 -2.28 -8.29 8.46
CA ASN A 346 -3.45 -7.62 8.98
C ASN A 346 -4.60 -7.67 7.94
N PRO A 347 -5.85 -7.40 8.34
CA PRO A 347 -7.02 -7.53 7.46
C PRO A 347 -7.11 -6.55 6.29
N LEU A 348 -6.20 -5.56 6.19
CA LEU A 348 -6.10 -4.65 5.05
C LEU A 348 -5.04 -5.12 4.04
N GLY A 349 -3.93 -5.69 4.53
CA GLY A 349 -2.84 -6.24 3.71
C GLY A 349 -3.15 -7.58 3.03
N PHE A 350 -4.37 -8.12 3.14
CA PHE A 350 -4.73 -9.38 2.49
C PHE A 350 -4.87 -9.23 0.98
N THR A 351 -4.20 -10.10 0.23
CA THR A 351 -4.28 -10.15 -1.24
C THR A 351 -5.68 -10.54 -1.69
N ILE A 352 -6.17 -9.86 -2.71
CA ILE A 352 -7.38 -10.25 -3.44
C ILE A 352 -6.92 -10.93 -4.74
N ASP A 353 -7.41 -12.15 -4.97
CA ASP A 353 -7.17 -12.93 -6.18
C ASP A 353 -8.52 -13.48 -6.63
N SER A 354 -9.08 -12.83 -7.66
CA SER A 354 -10.40 -13.16 -8.20
C SER A 354 -10.44 -14.53 -8.87
N SER A 355 -9.31 -15.03 -9.36
CA SER A 355 -9.18 -16.32 -10.04
C SER A 355 -9.12 -17.51 -9.08
N ALA A 356 -8.34 -17.41 -8.01
CA ALA A 356 -8.27 -18.43 -6.96
C ALA A 356 -9.44 -18.35 -5.96
N GLY A 357 -10.20 -17.24 -5.96
CA GLY A 357 -11.37 -17.03 -5.11
C GLY A 357 -11.07 -16.34 -3.78
N TRP A 358 -9.86 -15.77 -3.60
CA TRP A 358 -9.52 -14.93 -2.44
C TRP A 358 -10.26 -13.59 -2.53
N ARG A 359 -11.44 -13.56 -1.93
CA ARG A 359 -12.42 -12.46 -1.97
C ARG A 359 -11.99 -11.23 -1.20
N GLY A 360 -12.49 -10.07 -1.65
CA GLY A 360 -12.59 -8.85 -0.85
C GLY A 360 -13.88 -8.79 -0.02
N LEU A 361 -14.21 -7.59 0.45
CA LEU A 361 -15.22 -7.28 1.47
C LEU A 361 -16.45 -6.51 0.93
N THR A 362 -16.47 -6.16 -0.35
CA THR A 362 -17.59 -5.50 -1.04
C THR A 362 -18.15 -6.39 -2.15
N PRO A 363 -19.34 -6.15 -2.72
CA PRO A 363 -19.84 -6.95 -3.85
C PRO A 363 -19.00 -6.77 -5.13
N ALA A 364 -18.32 -5.63 -5.26
CA ALA A 364 -17.52 -5.22 -6.41
C ALA A 364 -16.00 -5.44 -6.18
N TRP A 365 -15.64 -6.46 -5.41
CA TRP A 365 -14.29 -6.73 -4.92
C TRP A 365 -13.25 -7.12 -5.99
N ARG A 366 -13.68 -7.52 -7.19
CA ARG A 366 -12.77 -8.02 -8.24
C ARG A 366 -12.03 -6.87 -8.92
N GLY A 367 -10.79 -7.12 -9.33
CA GLY A 367 -9.90 -6.09 -9.88
C GLY A 367 -9.09 -5.32 -8.84
N TYR A 368 -9.37 -5.45 -7.53
CA TYR A 368 -8.49 -4.93 -6.47
C TYR A 368 -7.35 -5.91 -6.15
N ARG A 369 -6.21 -5.36 -5.70
CA ARG A 369 -4.99 -6.10 -5.33
C ARG A 369 -5.01 -6.52 -3.86
N THR A 370 -5.52 -5.65 -2.99
CA THR A 370 -5.65 -5.90 -1.55
C THR A 370 -6.96 -5.36 -1.02
N THR A 371 -7.38 -5.87 0.13
CA THR A 371 -8.49 -5.33 0.94
C THR A 371 -8.30 -3.86 1.33
N ALA A 372 -7.05 -3.38 1.46
CA ALA A 372 -6.73 -1.96 1.65
C ALA A 372 -7.11 -1.12 0.42
N GLU A 373 -6.71 -1.57 -0.78
CA GLU A 373 -7.03 -0.87 -2.03
C GLU A 373 -8.55 -0.86 -2.27
N GLU A 374 -9.24 -1.99 -2.04
CA GLU A 374 -10.70 -2.07 -2.09
C GLU A 374 -11.37 -1.05 -1.14
N ARG A 375 -10.94 -1.01 0.12
CA ARG A 375 -11.46 -0.06 1.12
C ARG A 375 -11.16 1.40 0.73
N LEU A 376 -9.99 1.67 0.14
CA LEU A 376 -9.61 3.00 -0.35
C LEU A 376 -10.56 3.47 -1.45
N TYR A 377 -10.70 2.72 -2.54
CA TYR A 377 -11.59 3.12 -3.64
C TYR A 377 -13.06 3.12 -3.23
N TRP A 378 -13.48 2.26 -2.31
CA TRP A 378 -14.80 2.37 -1.67
C TRP A 378 -14.94 3.72 -0.94
N THR A 379 -13.96 4.12 -0.14
CA THR A 379 -14.01 5.38 0.64
C THR A 379 -14.03 6.60 -0.29
N LEU A 380 -13.19 6.60 -1.34
CA LEU A 380 -13.14 7.67 -2.34
C LEU A 380 -14.46 7.80 -3.12
N LYS A 381 -15.10 6.68 -3.48
CA LYS A 381 -16.38 6.66 -4.22
C LYS A 381 -17.55 7.23 -3.42
N HIS A 382 -17.61 6.99 -2.11
CA HIS A 382 -18.74 7.39 -1.25
C HIS A 382 -18.49 8.73 -0.52
N ARG A 383 -17.39 9.43 -0.84
CA ARG A 383 -17.04 10.73 -0.28
C ARG A 383 -17.84 11.86 -0.89
N ILE A 384 -18.43 12.71 -0.06
CA ILE A 384 -19.16 13.92 -0.49
C ILE A 384 -18.23 14.83 -1.32
N GLY A 385 -18.69 15.18 -2.53
CA GLY A 385 -18.01 16.12 -3.42
C GLY A 385 -16.79 15.56 -4.17
N GLY A 386 -16.47 14.26 -4.02
CA GLY A 386 -15.51 13.59 -4.88
C GLY A 386 -16.07 13.37 -6.29
N GLU A 387 -15.23 13.54 -7.31
CA GLU A 387 -15.50 12.91 -8.61
C GLU A 387 -15.46 11.39 -8.42
N THR A 388 -16.31 10.66 -9.16
CA THR A 388 -16.41 9.19 -9.08
C THR A 388 -15.09 8.55 -9.50
N THR A 389 -14.19 8.37 -8.54
CA THR A 389 -12.81 7.94 -8.77
C THR A 389 -12.80 6.43 -8.99
N ILE A 390 -12.90 6.03 -10.26
CA ILE A 390 -12.81 4.64 -10.68
C ILE A 390 -11.33 4.23 -10.63
N LYS A 391 -11.04 3.03 -10.10
CA LYS A 391 -9.70 2.45 -10.17
C LYS A 391 -9.32 2.22 -11.64
N PRO A 392 -8.21 2.78 -12.15
CA PRO A 392 -7.72 2.43 -13.47
C PRO A 392 -7.16 1.00 -13.49
N ASP A 393 -7.39 0.30 -14.60
CA ASP A 393 -6.85 -1.04 -14.84
C ASP A 393 -5.35 -0.99 -15.23
N LEU A 394 -4.72 -2.17 -15.30
CA LEU A 394 -3.29 -2.31 -15.60
C LEU A 394 -2.88 -1.75 -16.98
N ILE A 395 -3.74 -1.86 -17.99
CA ILE A 395 -3.48 -1.37 -19.34
C ILE A 395 -3.50 0.16 -19.31
N SER A 396 -4.60 0.73 -18.80
CA SER A 396 -4.76 2.19 -18.64
C SER A 396 -3.64 2.83 -17.81
N GLU A 397 -3.26 2.21 -16.68
CA GLU A 397 -2.15 2.70 -15.84
C GLU A 397 -0.79 2.71 -16.57
N LEU A 398 -0.53 1.73 -17.43
CA LEU A 398 0.72 1.65 -18.19
C LEU A 398 0.74 2.53 -19.43
N ASP A 399 -0.42 2.78 -20.06
CA ASP A 399 -0.52 3.72 -21.18
C ASP A 399 -0.36 5.16 -20.71
N THR A 400 -1.07 5.58 -19.66
CA THR A 400 -0.84 6.90 -19.03
C THR A 400 0.61 7.06 -18.56
N ALA A 401 1.25 6.00 -18.05
CA ALA A 401 2.67 6.05 -17.69
C ALA A 401 3.59 6.30 -18.90
N ARG A 402 3.29 5.72 -20.08
CA ARG A 402 4.03 5.97 -21.34
C ARG A 402 3.80 7.38 -21.86
N GLU A 403 2.56 7.88 -21.78
CA GLU A 403 2.22 9.26 -22.16
C GLU A 403 2.96 10.28 -21.29
N ARG A 404 3.00 10.06 -19.97
CA ARG A 404 3.80 10.87 -19.03
C ARG A 404 5.28 10.87 -19.40
N MET A 405 5.86 9.69 -19.66
CA MET A 405 7.26 9.58 -20.13
C MET A 405 7.49 10.37 -21.43
N ALA A 406 6.59 10.25 -22.41
CA ALA A 406 6.68 10.98 -23.67
C ALA A 406 6.57 12.51 -23.50
N SER A 407 5.86 12.96 -22.46
CA SER A 407 5.71 14.39 -22.12
C SER A 407 6.93 15.01 -21.41
N ALA A 408 7.93 14.21 -21.01
CA ALA A 408 9.10 14.71 -20.29
C ALA A 408 9.94 15.67 -21.16
N VAL A 409 10.39 16.78 -20.56
CA VAL A 409 11.06 17.90 -21.26
C VAL A 409 12.49 18.08 -20.72
N GLN A 410 13.39 18.57 -21.57
CA GLN A 410 14.71 19.01 -21.11
C GLN A 410 14.56 20.27 -20.26
N LEU A 411 15.10 20.26 -19.04
CA LEU A 411 15.04 21.42 -18.16
C LEU A 411 15.98 22.55 -18.63
N HIS A 412 15.62 23.79 -18.27
CA HIS A 412 16.39 24.99 -18.62
C HIS A 412 17.78 24.97 -17.95
N PRO A 413 18.88 25.35 -18.64
CA PRO A 413 20.24 25.25 -18.10
C PRO A 413 20.49 25.93 -16.74
N ARG A 414 19.66 26.89 -16.32
CA ARG A 414 19.73 27.52 -14.99
C ARG A 414 19.60 26.54 -13.81
N TYR A 415 18.91 25.41 -13.99
CA TYR A 415 18.83 24.39 -12.94
C TYR A 415 20.09 23.55 -12.83
N HIS A 416 21.00 23.60 -13.80
CA HIS A 416 22.24 22.84 -13.75
C HIS A 416 23.18 23.47 -12.73
N SER A 417 23.82 22.67 -11.89
CA SER A 417 24.95 23.12 -11.07
C SER A 417 26.12 22.13 -11.18
N PRO A 418 27.38 22.60 -11.21
CA PRO A 418 28.54 21.71 -11.33
C PRO A 418 28.68 20.76 -10.15
N ASP A 419 28.13 21.15 -8.99
CA ASP A 419 28.17 20.41 -7.73
C ASP A 419 27.12 19.29 -7.64
N ASP A 420 26.22 19.18 -8.64
CA ASP A 420 25.19 18.14 -8.68
C ASP A 420 25.82 16.75 -8.78
N ILE A 421 25.30 15.81 -7.98
CA ILE A 421 25.93 14.50 -7.80
C ILE A 421 25.99 13.69 -9.10
N CYS A 422 25.05 13.89 -10.02
CA CYS A 422 25.08 13.28 -11.34
C CYS A 422 26.29 13.73 -12.18
N ASN A 423 26.75 14.97 -12.07
CA ASN A 423 27.94 15.45 -12.79
C ASN A 423 29.21 14.91 -12.14
N SER A 424 29.23 14.79 -10.81
CA SER A 424 30.39 14.22 -10.10
C SER A 424 30.62 12.73 -10.43
N GLN A 425 29.53 11.96 -10.65
CA GLN A 425 29.59 10.53 -10.94
C GLN A 425 29.56 10.19 -12.45
N TYR A 426 28.90 11.03 -13.27
CA TYR A 426 28.67 10.81 -14.70
C TYR A 426 28.96 12.07 -15.54
N PRO A 427 30.18 12.64 -15.48
CA PRO A 427 30.51 13.95 -16.07
C PRO A 427 30.37 14.05 -17.60
N SER A 428 30.26 12.91 -18.30
CA SER A 428 30.08 12.83 -19.76
C SER A 428 28.60 12.67 -20.20
N ARG A 429 27.66 12.60 -19.26
CA ARG A 429 26.22 12.45 -19.55
C ARG A 429 25.48 13.77 -19.28
N ASN A 430 24.46 14.04 -20.10
CA ASN A 430 23.54 15.15 -19.88
C ASN A 430 22.48 14.78 -18.84
N TYR A 431 21.88 15.78 -18.18
CA TYR A 431 20.72 15.60 -17.32
C TYR A 431 19.54 14.96 -18.07
N SER A 432 18.85 14.06 -17.38
CA SER A 432 17.64 13.40 -17.86
C SER A 432 16.48 14.38 -18.00
N LYS A 433 15.60 14.13 -18.97
CA LYS A 433 14.36 14.88 -19.13
C LYS A 433 13.47 14.68 -17.91
N GLN A 434 12.83 15.75 -17.45
CA GLN A 434 11.90 15.69 -16.31
C GLN A 434 10.47 15.98 -16.77
N THR A 435 9.51 15.31 -16.15
CA THR A 435 8.09 15.68 -16.29
C THR A 435 7.83 16.96 -15.50
N MET A 436 7.04 17.87 -16.07
CA MET A 436 6.74 19.14 -15.40
C MET A 436 5.56 18.95 -14.42
N PRO A 437 5.66 19.42 -13.16
CA PRO A 437 4.55 19.31 -12.22
C PRO A 437 3.35 20.15 -12.69
N PRO A 438 2.10 19.70 -12.43
CA PRO A 438 0.91 20.42 -12.83
C PRO A 438 0.80 21.78 -12.11
N SER A 439 0.21 22.77 -12.78
CA SER A 439 0.12 24.16 -12.31
C SER A 439 -0.84 24.41 -11.14
N ARG A 440 -1.33 23.37 -10.44
CA ARG A 440 -2.46 23.48 -9.50
C ARG A 440 -2.06 24.02 -8.12
N SER A 441 -3.08 24.48 -7.40
CA SER A 441 -3.01 25.28 -6.19
C SER A 441 -2.29 24.61 -5.03
N PHE A 442 -1.42 25.39 -4.39
CA PHE A 442 -0.59 25.01 -3.24
C PHE A 442 -1.38 24.42 -2.08
N SER A 443 -0.70 23.56 -1.32
CA SER A 443 -1.01 23.34 0.09
C SER A 443 -1.09 24.67 0.85
N SER A 444 -1.86 24.71 1.94
CA SER A 444 -1.94 25.88 2.81
C SER A 444 -0.54 26.39 3.18
N ALA A 445 -0.34 27.71 3.18
CA ALA A 445 0.93 28.32 3.54
C ALA A 445 1.38 27.89 4.95
N LYS A 446 2.68 27.72 5.16
CA LYS A 446 3.26 27.33 6.45
C LYS A 446 2.86 28.30 7.57
N SER A 447 2.16 27.79 8.58
CA SER A 447 1.92 28.50 9.84
C SER A 447 3.19 28.48 10.69
N PRO A 448 3.51 29.53 11.47
CA PRO A 448 4.62 29.49 12.44
C PRO A 448 4.45 28.42 13.53
N THR A 449 3.24 27.87 13.71
CA THR A 449 2.99 26.75 14.62
C THR A 449 3.29 25.38 14.00
N ASP A 450 3.38 25.27 12.67
CA ASP A 450 3.50 23.97 11.99
C ASP A 450 4.85 23.30 12.30
N GLU A 451 4.82 22.04 12.72
CA GLU A 451 6.02 21.24 12.97
C GLU A 451 6.47 20.51 11.71
N THR A 452 7.72 20.66 11.31
CA THR A 452 8.29 19.89 10.19
C THR A 452 9.05 18.67 10.68
N MET A 453 8.77 17.51 10.07
CA MET A 453 9.52 16.26 10.27
C MET A 453 9.85 15.63 8.91
N ILE A 454 10.91 14.80 8.86
CA ILE A 454 11.35 14.11 7.66
C ILE A 454 11.19 12.60 7.87
N LEU A 455 10.52 11.93 6.93
CA LEU A 455 10.38 10.48 6.90
C LEU A 455 11.02 9.94 5.62
N MET A 456 12.07 9.14 5.75
CA MET A 456 12.89 8.68 4.62
C MET A 456 12.86 7.15 4.48
N ASP A 457 12.63 6.69 3.25
CA ASP A 457 12.78 5.29 2.84
C ASP A 457 14.25 4.85 2.99
N ALA A 458 14.48 3.83 3.82
CA ALA A 458 15.78 3.22 4.07
C ALA A 458 15.82 1.73 3.66
N CYS A 459 14.99 1.33 2.69
CA CYS A 459 15.01 -0.04 2.17
C CYS A 459 16.35 -0.41 1.48
N GLY A 460 16.61 -1.71 1.30
CA GLY A 460 17.86 -2.19 0.72
C GLY A 460 18.14 -1.70 -0.71
N SER A 461 17.11 -1.45 -1.53
CA SER A 461 17.31 -0.99 -2.91
C SER A 461 17.82 0.46 -3.02
N MET A 462 17.75 1.25 -1.95
CA MET A 462 18.27 2.63 -1.95
C MET A 462 19.79 2.71 -2.11
N ASN A 463 20.51 1.67 -1.66
CA ASN A 463 21.96 1.55 -1.73
C ASN A 463 22.46 0.81 -3.00
N THR A 464 21.54 0.46 -3.90
CA THR A 464 21.85 -0.17 -5.20
C THR A 464 21.63 0.81 -6.35
N SER A 465 22.36 0.63 -7.46
CA SER A 465 22.09 1.40 -8.69
C SER A 465 20.63 1.18 -9.13
N PRO A 466 19.92 2.22 -9.61
CA PRO A 466 18.51 2.12 -9.96
C PRO A 466 18.25 1.02 -11.00
N LEU A 467 17.11 0.33 -10.87
CA LEU A 467 16.68 -0.69 -11.83
C LEU A 467 15.58 -0.16 -12.75
N GLN A 468 15.84 -0.19 -14.06
CA GLN A 468 14.87 0.14 -15.09
C GLN A 468 14.01 -1.08 -15.41
N ALA A 469 12.70 -0.95 -15.30
CA ALA A 469 11.73 -2.01 -15.59
C ALA A 469 11.44 -2.10 -17.09
N ARG A 470 11.83 -3.21 -17.75
CA ARG A 470 11.63 -3.41 -19.19
C ARG A 470 10.34 -4.16 -19.49
N PHE A 471 9.39 -3.44 -20.07
CA PHE A 471 8.12 -3.99 -20.54
C PHE A 471 8.20 -4.42 -22.00
N THR A 472 7.47 -5.48 -22.35
CA THR A 472 7.14 -5.86 -23.73
C THR A 472 5.62 -5.93 -23.80
N GLN A 473 4.98 -5.02 -24.53
CA GLN A 473 3.56 -4.70 -24.31
C GLN A 473 3.34 -4.41 -22.81
N TYR A 474 2.41 -5.08 -22.14
CA TYR A 474 2.10 -4.88 -20.71
C TYR A 474 2.86 -5.86 -19.78
N LEU A 475 3.55 -6.85 -20.35
CA LEU A 475 4.33 -7.84 -19.60
C LEU A 475 5.68 -7.25 -19.18
N LEU A 476 5.99 -7.26 -17.88
CA LEU A 476 7.32 -6.98 -17.36
C LEU A 476 8.24 -8.19 -17.64
N THR A 477 9.27 -7.98 -18.45
CA THR A 477 10.13 -9.06 -18.99
C THR A 477 11.54 -9.08 -18.42
N ALA A 478 12.04 -7.95 -17.90
CA ALA A 478 13.35 -7.86 -17.25
C ALA A 478 13.48 -6.61 -16.38
N PHE A 479 14.50 -6.61 -15.53
CA PHE A 479 15.08 -5.40 -14.94
C PHE A 479 16.49 -5.19 -15.50
N LEU A 480 16.80 -3.96 -15.91
CA LEU A 480 18.13 -3.55 -16.37
C LEU A 480 18.76 -2.62 -15.31
N LYS A 481 20.08 -2.70 -15.14
CA LYS A 481 20.81 -1.74 -14.30
C LYS A 481 20.88 -0.39 -15.03
N SER A 482 20.59 0.69 -14.32
CA SER A 482 20.71 2.04 -14.83
C SER A 482 22.08 2.66 -14.51
N GLU A 483 22.61 3.48 -15.42
CA GLU A 483 23.80 4.30 -15.22
C GLU A 483 23.43 5.64 -14.57
N GLN A 484 22.99 5.57 -13.31
CA GLN A 484 22.53 6.69 -12.49
C GLN A 484 23.03 6.56 -11.05
N PRO A 485 23.16 7.68 -10.31
CA PRO A 485 23.47 7.66 -8.89
C PRO A 485 22.51 6.77 -8.10
N LYS A 486 22.98 6.18 -7.00
CA LYS A 486 22.11 5.45 -6.07
C LYS A 486 21.07 6.41 -5.51
N HIS A 487 19.84 5.93 -5.28
CA HIS A 487 18.78 6.77 -4.74
C HIS A 487 19.15 7.39 -3.38
N GLN A 488 19.87 6.66 -2.51
CA GLN A 488 20.36 7.22 -1.25
C GLN A 488 21.29 8.45 -1.47
N ASP A 489 22.16 8.40 -2.48
CA ASP A 489 23.20 9.41 -2.69
C ASP A 489 22.55 10.69 -3.26
N LEU A 490 21.58 10.53 -4.16
CA LEU A 490 20.75 11.63 -4.66
C LEU A 490 19.87 12.24 -3.57
N ILE A 491 19.24 11.43 -2.70
CA ILE A 491 18.49 11.96 -1.55
C ILE A 491 19.42 12.77 -0.64
N LYS A 492 20.62 12.28 -0.33
CA LYS A 492 21.58 13.02 0.52
C LYS A 492 21.91 14.39 -0.05
N ALA A 493 22.13 14.48 -1.36
CA ALA A 493 22.47 15.72 -2.04
C ALA A 493 21.29 16.71 -2.08
N VAL A 494 20.11 16.24 -2.52
CA VAL A 494 18.87 17.05 -2.53
C VAL A 494 18.48 17.50 -1.12
N LEU A 495 18.56 16.62 -0.11
CA LEU A 495 18.26 16.96 1.28
C LEU A 495 19.25 18.00 1.81
N ARG A 496 20.56 17.90 1.52
CA ARG A 496 21.54 18.91 1.90
C ARG A 496 21.15 20.28 1.33
N ARG A 497 20.92 20.36 0.02
CA ARG A 497 20.57 21.61 -0.67
C ARG A 497 19.26 22.20 -0.15
N PHE A 498 18.24 21.35 0.06
CA PHE A 498 16.98 21.75 0.69
C PHE A 498 17.17 22.36 2.08
N LEU A 499 17.92 21.69 2.97
CA LEU A 499 18.18 22.17 4.33
C LEU A 499 18.96 23.50 4.35
N GLU A 500 19.96 23.63 3.47
CA GLU A 500 20.73 24.87 3.32
C GLU A 500 19.85 26.03 2.83
N THR A 501 19.13 25.84 1.72
CA THR A 501 18.27 26.89 1.13
C THR A 501 17.14 27.28 2.09
N LEU A 502 16.52 26.32 2.78
CA LEU A 502 15.46 26.58 3.77
C LEU A 502 15.97 27.37 4.98
N SER A 503 17.14 26.99 5.52
CA SER A 503 17.75 27.71 6.66
C SER A 503 18.07 29.17 6.31
N ARG A 504 18.53 29.43 5.09
CA ARG A 504 18.80 30.80 4.59
C ARG A 504 17.51 31.58 4.29
N HIS A 505 16.45 30.92 3.81
CA HIS A 505 15.15 31.53 3.54
C HIS A 505 14.49 32.00 4.84
N GLU A 506 14.41 31.13 5.85
CA GLU A 506 13.71 31.40 7.11
C GLU A 506 14.61 32.05 8.19
N ARG A 507 15.88 32.34 7.87
CA ARG A 507 16.89 33.00 8.74
C ARG A 507 17.01 32.36 10.14
N SER A 508 16.87 31.04 10.21
CA SER A 508 16.91 30.28 11.46
C SER A 508 17.52 28.91 11.22
N VAL A 509 18.28 28.42 12.20
CA VAL A 509 18.85 27.06 12.20
C VAL A 509 17.71 26.07 12.41
N HIS A 510 17.19 25.54 11.30
CA HIS A 510 16.10 24.59 11.36
C HIS A 510 16.60 23.20 11.74
N ASN A 511 16.01 22.68 12.80
CA ASN A 511 16.30 21.40 13.41
C ASN A 511 15.13 20.46 13.14
N PHE A 512 15.26 19.61 12.13
CA PHE A 512 14.19 18.69 11.72
C PHE A 512 14.40 17.31 12.32
N GLN A 513 13.34 16.66 12.76
CA GLN A 513 13.42 15.28 13.25
C GLN A 513 13.46 14.33 12.04
N LEU A 514 14.52 13.53 11.92
CA LEU A 514 14.67 12.52 10.87
C LEU A 514 14.29 11.13 11.39
N VAL A 515 13.26 10.54 10.79
CA VAL A 515 12.88 9.14 10.96
C VAL A 515 13.15 8.41 9.65
N THR A 516 13.71 7.21 9.74
CA THR A 516 13.87 6.31 8.60
C THR A 516 12.98 5.09 8.74
N PHE A 517 12.47 4.55 7.64
CA PHE A 517 11.62 3.37 7.65
C PHE A 517 12.05 2.32 6.62
N SER A 518 11.86 1.06 6.99
CA SER A 518 11.98 -0.10 6.10
C SER A 518 11.02 -1.21 6.57
N ASN A 519 11.53 -2.30 7.14
CA ASN A 519 10.74 -3.30 7.88
C ASN A 519 10.34 -2.80 9.28
N GLN A 520 11.09 -1.83 9.80
CA GLN A 520 10.88 -1.15 11.08
C GLN A 520 11.06 0.36 10.89
N ALA A 521 10.79 1.17 11.91
CA ALA A 521 10.99 2.62 11.86
C ALA A 521 11.88 3.11 13.01
N ASP A 522 12.98 3.75 12.64
CA ASP A 522 14.03 4.21 13.53
C ASP A 522 14.12 5.74 13.50
N TYR A 523 14.10 6.36 14.68
CA TYR A 523 14.45 7.77 14.81
C TYR A 523 15.97 7.88 14.84
N ILE A 524 16.55 8.65 13.91
CA ILE A 524 18.00 8.72 13.73
C ILE A 524 18.59 9.87 14.55
N ASP A 525 18.15 11.10 14.27
CA ASP A 525 18.58 12.30 14.99
C ASP A 525 17.76 13.53 14.58
N VAL A 526 18.09 14.68 15.18
CA VAL A 526 17.79 16.01 14.63
C VAL A 526 18.79 16.33 13.51
N ILE A 527 18.29 16.63 12.31
CA ILE A 527 19.10 16.97 11.13
C ILE A 527 18.97 18.46 10.76
N ASN A 528 20.10 19.06 10.37
CA ASN A 528 20.24 20.40 9.81
C ASN A 528 21.36 20.41 8.75
N CYS A 529 21.61 21.57 8.13
CA CYS A 529 22.61 21.70 7.06
C CYS A 529 24.06 21.43 7.52
N TRP A 530 24.37 21.56 8.81
CA TRP A 530 25.73 21.38 9.34
C TRP A 530 26.02 19.92 9.70
N ASN A 531 25.09 19.24 10.36
CA ASN A 531 25.30 17.89 10.89
C ASN A 531 24.88 16.76 9.93
N ILE A 532 24.31 17.07 8.76
CA ILE A 532 23.80 16.08 7.79
C ILE A 532 24.79 14.94 7.49
N ASN A 533 26.08 15.21 7.37
CA ASN A 533 27.06 14.17 7.08
C ASN A 533 27.23 13.18 8.25
N GLU A 534 27.17 13.64 9.49
CA GLU A 534 27.27 12.82 10.70
C GLU A 534 26.00 11.99 10.92
N VAL A 535 24.83 12.63 10.79
CA VAL A 535 23.52 11.99 10.90
C VAL A 535 23.35 10.93 9.82
N TRP A 536 23.74 11.22 8.57
CA TRP A 536 23.63 10.27 7.46
C TRP A 536 24.42 8.98 7.66
N ASN A 537 25.59 9.07 8.31
CA ASN A 537 26.44 7.90 8.56
C ASN A 537 25.83 6.92 9.60
N LYS A 538 24.76 7.31 10.30
CA LYS A 538 23.99 6.45 11.21
C LYS A 538 22.93 5.60 10.50
N ILE A 539 22.64 5.88 9.22
CA ILE A 539 21.50 5.29 8.50
C ILE A 539 21.89 3.93 7.89
N ALA A 540 21.14 2.88 8.24
CA ALA A 540 21.33 1.53 7.73
C ALA A 540 20.28 1.18 6.65
N PHE A 541 20.73 1.03 5.40
CA PHE A 541 19.86 0.71 4.26
C PHE A 541 19.64 -0.81 4.13
N SER A 542 18.46 -1.30 4.50
CA SER A 542 18.13 -2.73 4.51
C SER A 542 16.62 -3.00 4.48
N GLY A 543 16.21 -4.24 4.23
CA GLY A 543 14.79 -4.63 4.26
C GLY A 543 13.95 -4.15 3.07
N ARG A 544 12.63 -4.29 3.21
CA ARG A 544 11.58 -3.79 2.30
C ARG A 544 11.00 -2.49 2.84
N SER A 545 10.03 -1.91 2.14
CA SER A 545 9.52 -0.57 2.44
C SER A 545 8.07 -0.66 2.92
N PHE A 546 7.88 -0.47 4.23
CA PHE A 546 6.57 -0.41 4.89
C PHE A 546 6.38 0.98 5.51
N ILE A 547 5.64 1.85 4.82
CA ILE A 547 5.46 3.24 5.24
C ILE A 547 4.65 3.36 6.53
N MET A 548 3.74 2.44 6.82
CA MET A 548 2.85 2.52 7.97
C MET A 548 3.61 2.47 9.30
N VAL A 549 4.71 1.71 9.36
CA VAL A 549 5.57 1.68 10.55
C VAL A 549 6.28 3.04 10.75
N GLY A 550 6.74 3.65 9.66
CA GLY A 550 7.31 4.99 9.64
C GLY A 550 6.32 6.08 10.04
N TRP A 551 5.10 5.99 9.50
CA TRP A 551 3.99 6.88 9.81
C TRP A 551 3.57 6.80 11.28
N GLN A 552 3.46 5.59 11.85
CA GLN A 552 3.19 5.44 13.29
C GLN A 552 4.30 6.04 14.15
N LYS A 553 5.57 5.86 13.77
CA LYS A 553 6.70 6.45 14.51
C LYS A 553 6.65 7.99 14.52
N ILE A 554 6.39 8.60 13.36
CA ILE A 554 6.20 10.05 13.22
C ILE A 554 4.98 10.53 14.02
N LYS A 555 3.84 9.84 13.88
CA LYS A 555 2.59 10.13 14.61
C LYS A 555 2.82 10.13 16.12
N GLU A 556 3.44 9.08 16.65
CA GLU A 556 3.78 8.94 18.07
C GLU A 556 4.68 10.08 18.55
N MET A 557 5.77 10.39 17.84
CA MET A 557 6.70 11.45 18.22
C MET A 557 6.06 12.85 18.24
N HIS A 558 5.25 13.17 17.23
CA HIS A 558 4.52 14.43 17.15
C HIS A 558 3.51 14.57 18.30
N PHE A 559 2.68 13.55 18.55
CA PHE A 559 1.67 13.63 19.60
C PHE A 559 2.23 13.50 21.03
N GLN A 560 3.35 12.81 21.24
CA GLN A 560 4.06 12.84 22.54
C GLN A 560 4.51 14.28 22.88
N LYS A 561 5.04 15.00 21.89
CA LYS A 561 5.48 16.40 22.03
C LYS A 561 4.31 17.36 22.30
N HIS A 562 3.16 17.16 21.67
CA HIS A 562 1.96 18.01 21.82
C HIS A 562 0.86 17.36 22.67
N SER A 563 1.24 16.48 23.59
CA SER A 563 0.33 15.61 24.36
C SER A 563 -0.66 16.37 25.25
N GLU A 564 -0.37 17.64 25.58
CA GLU A 564 -1.29 18.55 26.26
C GLU A 564 -2.55 18.89 25.42
N THR A 565 -2.48 18.73 24.10
CA THR A 565 -3.55 19.08 23.15
C THR A 565 -4.16 17.87 22.42
N ALA A 566 -3.64 16.67 22.68
CA ALA A 566 -3.98 15.45 21.94
C ALA A 566 -4.40 14.32 22.89
N THR A 567 -5.29 13.45 22.43
CA THR A 567 -5.84 12.36 23.26
C THR A 567 -5.45 11.00 22.69
N TYR A 568 -4.99 10.08 23.54
CA TYR A 568 -4.66 8.72 23.13
C TYR A 568 -5.85 7.77 23.31
N HIS A 569 -6.25 7.09 22.23
CA HIS A 569 -7.25 6.02 22.28
C HIS A 569 -6.58 4.62 22.26
N PRO A 570 -6.97 3.66 23.11
CA PRO A 570 -6.31 2.34 23.16
C PRO A 570 -6.41 1.54 21.84
N ILE A 571 -7.47 1.72 21.06
CA ILE A 571 -7.69 0.99 19.79
C ILE A 571 -7.16 1.77 18.58
N TYR A 572 -7.40 3.08 18.53
CA TYR A 572 -7.18 3.94 17.35
C TYR A 572 -5.97 4.89 17.49
N GLY A 573 -5.31 4.87 18.65
CA GLY A 573 -4.12 5.65 18.95
C GLY A 573 -4.38 7.12 19.13
N TRP A 574 -3.32 7.92 18.98
CA TRP A 574 -3.39 9.37 19.12
C TRP A 574 -4.39 10.04 18.17
N GLN A 575 -5.13 11.00 18.71
CA GLN A 575 -6.11 11.84 18.05
C GLN A 575 -5.75 13.31 18.29
N ALA A 576 -5.70 14.10 17.21
CA ALA A 576 -5.47 15.54 17.31
C ALA A 576 -6.70 16.24 17.90
N GLY A 577 -6.45 17.11 18.89
CA GLY A 577 -7.44 18.08 19.37
C GLY A 577 -7.46 19.34 18.49
N PRO A 578 -8.38 20.28 18.77
CA PRO A 578 -8.57 21.50 17.97
C PRO A 578 -7.41 22.49 18.05
N HIS A 579 -6.48 22.30 18.98
CA HIS A 579 -5.30 23.15 19.18
C HIS A 579 -3.98 22.41 18.94
N THR A 580 -4.00 21.16 18.47
CA THR A 580 -2.77 20.47 18.11
C THR A 580 -2.15 21.13 16.86
N PRO A 581 -0.86 21.48 16.88
CA PRO A 581 -0.19 22.04 15.71
C PRO A 581 -0.19 21.08 14.53
N ASN A 582 -0.20 21.59 13.29
CA ASN A 582 -0.13 20.71 12.13
C ASN A 582 1.27 20.11 11.96
N LEU A 583 1.32 18.89 11.44
CA LEU A 583 2.53 18.23 10.97
C LEU A 583 2.75 18.53 9.49
N ARG A 584 3.93 19.05 9.13
CA ARG A 584 4.45 19.09 7.75
C ARG A 584 5.48 18.00 7.55
N LEU A 585 5.05 16.88 6.97
CA LEU A 585 5.89 15.73 6.69
C LEU A 585 6.56 15.87 5.32
N LEU A 586 7.89 15.81 5.28
CA LEU A 586 8.65 15.60 4.05
C LEU A 586 8.95 14.10 3.93
N LEU A 587 8.21 13.42 3.05
CA LEU A 587 8.33 11.99 2.78
C LEU A 587 9.24 11.74 1.58
N MET A 588 10.31 10.98 1.73
CA MET A 588 11.28 10.69 0.67
C MET A 588 11.26 9.21 0.29
N LEU A 589 10.97 8.91 -0.99
CA LEU A 589 10.74 7.58 -1.52
C LEU A 589 11.67 7.29 -2.71
N GLY A 590 12.29 6.10 -2.74
CA GLY A 590 13.02 5.61 -3.92
C GLY A 590 12.68 4.17 -4.32
N SER A 591 11.71 3.54 -3.66
CA SER A 591 11.34 2.14 -3.88
C SER A 591 9.83 1.97 -4.13
N GLU A 592 9.34 0.73 -4.10
CA GLU A 592 7.89 0.47 -4.08
C GLU A 592 7.44 0.31 -2.63
N ILE A 593 6.46 1.11 -2.22
CA ILE A 593 5.84 1.00 -0.91
C ILE A 593 4.74 -0.06 -0.99
N THR A 594 4.76 -1.01 -0.05
CA THR A 594 3.84 -2.16 -0.06
C THR A 594 2.44 -1.74 0.37
N ASP A 595 2.39 -0.92 1.43
CA ASP A 595 1.28 -0.51 2.28
C ASP A 595 0.84 0.94 2.04
N MET A 596 0.94 1.40 0.79
CA MET A 596 0.58 2.76 0.38
C MET A 596 -0.95 2.98 0.38
N ASP A 597 -1.75 1.91 0.24
CA ASP A 597 -3.22 1.98 0.27
C ASP A 597 -3.72 2.30 1.70
N GLU A 598 -3.10 1.64 2.68
CA GLU A 598 -3.31 1.85 4.11
C GLU A 598 -2.87 3.25 4.55
N PHE A 599 -1.74 3.74 4.02
CA PHE A 599 -1.25 5.09 4.29
C PHE A 599 -2.22 6.15 3.78
N GLU A 600 -2.65 6.04 2.52
CA GLU A 600 -3.62 6.96 1.91
C GLU A 600 -4.93 6.99 2.71
N LEU A 601 -5.45 5.82 3.11
CA LEU A 601 -6.61 5.72 4.01
C LEU A 601 -6.43 6.50 5.32
N THR A 602 -5.27 6.43 5.97
CA THR A 602 -5.05 7.22 7.20
C THR A 602 -4.91 8.73 6.94
N LEU A 603 -4.42 9.15 5.78
CA LEU A 603 -4.30 10.59 5.44
C LEU A 603 -5.64 11.26 5.13
N LEU A 604 -6.68 10.48 4.77
CA LEU A 604 -8.05 10.99 4.63
C LEU A 604 -8.61 11.46 6.00
N ASP A 605 -8.29 10.75 7.09
CA ASP A 605 -8.69 11.08 8.48
C ASP A 605 -7.66 11.94 9.25
N ALA A 606 -6.57 12.37 8.61
CA ALA A 606 -5.55 13.22 9.22
C ALA A 606 -5.64 14.69 8.73
N PRO A 607 -6.59 15.51 9.23
CA PRO A 607 -6.72 16.91 8.82
C PRO A 607 -5.57 17.81 9.27
N TRP A 608 -4.85 17.38 10.30
CA TRP A 608 -3.67 18.01 10.91
C TRP A 608 -2.35 17.69 10.17
N ALA A 609 -2.37 16.85 9.14
CA ALA A 609 -1.16 16.40 8.45
C ALA A 609 -1.11 16.91 7.00
N TYR A 610 -0.01 17.57 6.67
CA TYR A 610 0.39 17.98 5.33
C TYR A 610 1.60 17.15 4.91
N VAL A 611 1.57 16.54 3.72
CA VAL A 611 2.60 15.59 3.27
C VAL A 611 3.16 16.02 1.92
N THR A 612 4.44 16.38 1.88
CA THR A 612 5.19 16.57 0.62
C THR A 612 5.93 15.28 0.32
N ILE A 613 5.55 14.61 -0.77
CA ILE A 613 6.14 13.34 -1.21
C ILE A 613 7.17 13.64 -2.30
N PHE A 614 8.42 13.28 -2.03
CA PHE A 614 9.50 13.26 -3.01
C PHE A 614 9.67 11.82 -3.52
N LEU A 615 9.35 11.56 -4.79
CA LEU A 615 9.54 10.24 -5.42
C LEU A 615 10.67 10.29 -6.45
N ILE A 616 11.68 9.44 -6.25
CA ILE A 616 12.78 9.22 -7.18
C ILE A 616 12.56 7.94 -7.99
N GLY A 617 13.01 7.91 -9.24
CA GLY A 617 13.15 6.67 -10.00
C GLY A 617 14.20 6.69 -11.11
N ALA A 618 14.36 5.53 -11.75
CA ALA A 618 15.18 5.41 -12.95
C ALA A 618 14.53 6.14 -14.13
N GLU A 619 15.38 6.74 -14.98
CA GLU A 619 14.98 7.31 -16.28
C GLU A 619 14.22 6.30 -17.15
N ASP A 620 13.29 6.82 -17.95
CA ASP A 620 12.49 6.06 -18.93
C ASP A 620 11.93 4.74 -18.37
N CYS A 621 11.43 4.77 -17.13
CA CYS A 621 10.94 3.60 -16.42
C CYS A 621 9.40 3.65 -16.26
N PRO A 622 8.62 2.87 -17.04
CA PRO A 622 7.16 2.87 -16.94
C PRO A 622 6.65 2.51 -15.53
N ARG A 623 7.41 1.69 -14.79
CA ARG A 623 7.09 1.35 -13.39
C ARG A 623 7.19 2.56 -12.44
N HIS A 624 8.13 3.48 -12.69
CA HIS A 624 8.20 4.74 -11.93
C HIS A 624 7.02 5.64 -12.27
N HIS A 625 6.77 5.91 -13.56
CA HIS A 625 5.66 6.78 -14.00
C HIS A 625 4.27 6.25 -13.61
N ARG A 626 4.10 4.92 -13.55
CA ARG A 626 2.89 4.29 -12.99
C ARG A 626 2.70 4.62 -11.50
N ARG A 627 3.77 4.57 -10.68
CA ARG A 627 3.71 4.98 -9.25
C ARG A 627 3.43 6.48 -9.12
N VAL A 628 4.06 7.32 -9.95
CA VAL A 628 3.77 8.76 -10.00
C VAL A 628 2.30 8.99 -10.30
N GLY A 629 1.73 8.31 -11.32
CA GLY A 629 0.31 8.42 -11.67
C GLY A 629 -0.62 8.08 -10.50
N ARG A 630 -0.29 7.06 -9.69
CA ARG A 630 -1.02 6.75 -8.45
C ARG A 630 -0.88 7.83 -7.39
N LEU A 631 0.34 8.30 -7.09
CA LEU A 631 0.57 9.37 -6.09
C LEU A 631 -0.05 10.70 -6.52
N GLN A 632 -0.14 10.97 -7.82
CA GLN A 632 -0.82 12.15 -8.35
C GLN A 632 -2.33 12.08 -8.07
N ARG A 633 -2.99 10.93 -8.30
CA ARG A 633 -4.41 10.74 -7.93
C ARG A 633 -4.66 10.95 -6.43
N MET A 634 -3.74 10.49 -5.57
CA MET A 634 -3.79 10.73 -4.13
C MET A 634 -3.68 12.24 -3.80
N ALA A 635 -2.78 12.97 -4.45
CA ALA A 635 -2.64 14.43 -4.29
C ALA A 635 -3.85 15.20 -4.84
N ASP A 636 -4.39 14.79 -5.98
CA ASP A 636 -5.59 15.40 -6.58
C ASP A 636 -6.84 15.18 -5.69
N SER A 637 -6.90 14.03 -4.99
CA SER A 637 -7.99 13.68 -4.06
C SER A 637 -7.84 14.32 -2.68
N ASN A 638 -6.64 14.78 -2.30
CA ASN A 638 -6.35 15.33 -0.97
C ASN A 638 -5.38 16.53 -1.07
N PRO A 639 -5.86 17.78 -0.99
CA PRO A 639 -5.04 18.98 -1.21
C PRO A 639 -3.98 19.24 -0.12
N ARG A 640 -3.95 18.42 0.95
CA ARG A 640 -2.86 18.44 1.95
C ARG A 640 -1.64 17.64 1.50
N ILE A 641 -1.75 16.86 0.41
CA ILE A 641 -0.69 16.05 -0.16
C ILE A 641 -0.13 16.78 -1.38
N SER A 642 1.19 16.82 -1.51
CA SER A 642 1.89 17.39 -2.67
C SER A 642 2.94 16.40 -3.16
N LEU A 643 3.13 16.33 -4.48
CA LEU A 643 4.05 15.39 -5.12
C LEU A 643 5.14 16.14 -5.89
N VAL A 644 6.40 15.75 -5.64
CA VAL A 644 7.56 16.13 -6.44
C VAL A 644 8.18 14.86 -6.98
N GLU A 645 8.16 14.69 -8.30
CA GLU A 645 8.83 13.58 -8.98
C GLU A 645 10.21 14.00 -9.49
N ALA A 646 11.13 13.05 -9.54
CA ALA A 646 12.42 13.21 -10.21
C ALA A 646 12.89 11.87 -10.77
N GLN A 647 13.41 11.88 -12.00
CA GLN A 647 13.93 10.68 -12.66
C GLN A 647 15.34 10.84 -13.21
N GLY A 648 16.14 9.80 -13.10
CA GLY A 648 17.41 9.68 -13.81
C GLY A 648 18.56 10.55 -13.28
N LEU A 649 19.26 11.21 -14.20
CA LEU A 649 20.31 12.19 -13.90
C LEU A 649 19.63 13.54 -13.62
N VAL A 650 19.31 13.75 -12.35
CA VAL A 650 18.44 14.83 -11.87
C VAL A 650 19.22 16.11 -11.55
N PRO A 651 18.79 17.29 -12.07
CA PRO A 651 19.32 18.57 -11.62
C PRO A 651 18.75 18.94 -10.24
N GLU A 652 19.61 19.04 -9.24
CA GLU A 652 19.22 19.11 -7.83
C GLU A 652 18.50 20.42 -7.49
N ARG A 653 18.86 21.53 -8.16
CA ARG A 653 18.21 22.83 -7.98
C ARG A 653 16.72 22.81 -8.37
N PHE A 654 16.38 22.09 -9.44
CA PHE A 654 14.98 21.96 -9.88
C PHE A 654 14.13 21.28 -8.82
N VAL A 655 14.59 20.13 -8.32
CA VAL A 655 13.91 19.38 -7.26
C VAL A 655 13.84 20.19 -5.98
N THR A 656 14.95 20.82 -5.58
CA THR A 656 14.99 21.67 -4.38
C THR A 656 13.94 22.79 -4.44
N ARG A 657 13.75 23.42 -5.60
CA ARG A 657 12.69 24.43 -5.79
C ARG A 657 11.29 23.85 -5.58
N GLU A 658 10.96 22.76 -6.28
CA GLU A 658 9.62 22.18 -6.18
C GLU A 658 9.35 21.66 -4.75
N LEU A 659 10.35 21.09 -4.07
CA LEU A 659 10.23 20.68 -2.66
C LEU A 659 9.96 21.88 -1.74
N LEU A 660 10.73 22.97 -1.84
CA LEU A 660 10.50 24.15 -1.01
C LEU A 660 9.12 24.79 -1.29
N LYS A 661 8.74 24.88 -2.57
CA LYS A 661 7.45 25.41 -3.04
C LYS A 661 6.28 24.61 -2.46
N CYS A 662 6.33 23.28 -2.52
CA CYS A 662 5.32 22.39 -1.95
C CYS A 662 5.33 22.43 -0.41
N HIS A 663 6.50 22.38 0.22
CA HIS A 663 6.65 22.31 1.67
C HIS A 663 6.19 23.59 2.38
N LEU A 664 6.53 24.76 1.83
CA LEU A 664 6.14 26.06 2.37
C LEU A 664 4.73 26.52 1.93
N GLY A 665 4.19 25.96 0.84
CA GLY A 665 2.93 26.39 0.26
C GLY A 665 3.01 27.78 -0.40
N GLN A 666 4.17 28.12 -0.99
CA GLN A 666 4.47 29.45 -1.51
C GLN A 666 5.18 29.37 -2.88
N ILE A 667 5.04 30.42 -3.70
CA ILE A 667 5.78 30.54 -4.96
C ILE A 667 7.23 30.90 -4.65
N ILE A 668 8.17 30.08 -5.14
CA ILE A 668 9.60 30.32 -5.05
C ILE A 668 10.14 30.32 -6.48
N THR A 669 10.81 31.40 -6.87
CA THR A 669 11.42 31.55 -8.19
C THR A 669 12.81 30.89 -8.23
N MET A 670 13.41 30.78 -9.42
CA MET A 670 14.81 30.34 -9.49
C MET A 670 15.80 31.40 -9.00
N SER A 671 15.49 32.68 -9.20
CA SER A 671 16.33 33.77 -8.73
C SER A 671 16.41 33.79 -7.20
N ASP A 672 15.31 33.47 -6.51
CA ASP A 672 15.33 33.32 -5.04
C ASP A 672 16.31 32.24 -4.58
N ILE A 673 16.40 31.12 -5.31
CA ILE A 673 17.32 30.01 -4.97
C ILE A 673 18.76 30.36 -5.33
N GLU A 674 18.98 30.98 -6.49
CA GLU A 674 20.31 31.45 -6.92
C GLU A 674 20.86 32.50 -5.93
N ASP A 675 20.02 33.43 -5.44
CA ASP A 675 20.36 34.41 -4.40
C ASP A 675 20.61 33.74 -3.04
N LEU A 676 19.86 32.71 -2.69
CA LEU A 676 20.06 31.95 -1.45
C LEU A 676 21.29 31.04 -1.50
N GLU A 677 21.70 30.52 -2.65
CA GLU A 677 22.96 29.78 -2.81
C GLU A 677 24.19 30.71 -2.79
N GLN A 678 24.07 31.96 -3.27
CA GLN A 678 25.18 32.92 -3.34
C GLN A 678 25.49 33.65 -2.03
N ARG A 679 24.58 33.66 -1.04
CA ARG A 679 24.82 34.34 0.24
C ARG A 679 25.86 33.59 1.08
N PRO A 680 26.91 34.27 1.60
CA PRO A 680 27.86 33.63 2.50
C PRO A 680 27.14 33.12 3.74
N VAL A 681 27.50 31.92 4.20
CA VAL A 681 26.87 31.32 5.37
C VAL A 681 27.38 32.02 6.62
N GLU A 682 26.54 32.86 7.22
CA GLU A 682 26.79 33.42 8.55
C GLU A 682 26.83 32.26 9.56
N LEU A 683 28.03 31.96 10.05
CA LEU A 683 28.23 31.05 11.18
C LEU A 683 27.43 31.56 12.37
N PRO A 684 26.73 30.68 13.12
CA PRO A 684 26.21 31.04 14.43
C PRO A 684 27.39 31.55 15.26
N SER A 685 27.37 32.83 15.62
CA SER A 685 28.44 33.40 16.45
C SER A 685 28.54 32.57 17.72
N PRO A 686 29.73 32.04 18.09
CA PRO A 686 29.87 31.31 19.34
C PRO A 686 29.41 32.25 20.46
N LEU A 687 28.52 31.75 21.32
CA LEU A 687 27.97 32.49 22.44
C LEU A 687 29.11 32.94 23.36
N GLY A 688 29.61 34.15 23.12
CA GLY A 688 30.52 34.82 24.03
C GLY A 688 29.83 34.95 25.40
N PRO A 689 30.53 34.70 26.51
CA PRO A 689 29.92 34.76 27.83
C PRO A 689 29.30 36.13 28.05
N GLN A 690 27.99 36.17 28.32
CA GLN A 690 27.27 37.40 28.57
C GLN A 690 27.93 38.16 29.72
N ALA A 691 28.43 39.36 29.44
CA ALA A 691 28.98 40.23 30.46
C ALA A 691 27.86 40.65 31.43
N PRO A 692 28.02 40.44 32.76
CA PRO A 692 27.01 40.85 33.72
C PRO A 692 26.94 42.38 33.82
N ALA A 693 25.73 42.91 34.01
CA ALA A 693 25.48 44.34 34.15
C ALA A 693 26.24 44.97 35.34
N PRO A 694 26.69 46.23 35.23
CA PRO A 694 27.52 46.85 36.25
C PRO A 694 26.72 47.18 37.52
N ARG A 695 27.18 46.68 38.68
CA ARG A 695 26.74 47.14 40.01
C ARG A 695 27.90 47.81 40.75
N ALA A 696 27.56 48.79 41.57
CA ALA A 696 28.51 49.78 42.07
C ALA A 696 29.42 49.28 43.21
N GLN A 697 30.68 49.76 43.15
CA GLN A 697 31.59 50.14 44.25
C GLN A 697 31.62 49.31 45.55
N SER A 698 32.78 48.70 45.85
CA SER A 698 33.65 49.12 46.97
C SER A 698 34.89 48.21 47.13
N GLY A 699 35.98 48.74 47.71
CA GLY A 699 36.99 47.93 48.43
C GLY A 699 38.25 47.43 47.70
N GLN A 700 39.25 48.33 47.55
CA GLN A 700 40.74 48.17 47.57
C GLN A 700 41.52 46.87 47.18
N PRO A 701 42.84 47.00 46.84
CA PRO A 701 43.55 46.03 46.00
C PRO A 701 44.65 45.18 46.67
N ARG A 702 44.93 44.01 46.09
CA ARG A 702 46.18 43.17 46.12
C ARG A 702 45.92 41.95 45.22
N SER A 703 46.87 41.31 44.53
CA SER A 703 48.27 41.61 44.20
C SER A 703 48.70 40.67 43.06
N ARG A 704 49.73 41.03 42.28
CA ARG A 704 50.34 40.15 41.24
C ARG A 704 50.81 38.82 41.84
N GLN A 705 50.68 37.73 41.07
CA GLN A 705 51.74 36.73 40.90
C GLN A 705 51.53 35.93 39.58
N SER A 706 52.63 35.67 38.88
CA SER A 706 52.74 34.78 37.72
C SER A 706 53.39 33.45 38.15
N LEU A 707 53.91 32.67 37.18
CA LEU A 707 54.50 31.32 37.31
C LEU A 707 53.43 30.21 37.44
N VAL A 708 53.53 29.02 36.83
CA VAL A 708 54.68 28.25 36.26
C VAL A 708 54.26 27.52 34.98
N GLU A 709 55.13 27.44 33.97
CA GLU A 709 55.06 26.41 32.90
C GLU A 709 55.57 25.06 33.41
N LEU A 710 54.86 23.96 33.14
CA LEU A 710 55.43 22.62 33.23
C LEU A 710 55.10 21.82 31.96
N VAL A 711 56.13 21.68 31.13
CA VAL A 711 56.22 20.70 30.04
C VAL A 711 56.40 19.32 30.66
N SER A 712 55.79 18.29 30.06
CA SER A 712 56.31 16.92 30.13
C SER A 712 56.11 16.24 28.78
N GLU A 713 57.21 15.76 28.21
CA GLU A 713 57.27 14.97 26.98
C GLU A 713 56.95 13.48 27.26
N GLU A 714 57.17 12.64 26.24
CA GLU A 714 57.11 11.16 26.22
C GLU A 714 55.69 10.55 26.24
N THR A 715 55.15 10.04 25.13
CA THR A 715 55.77 8.96 24.33
C THR A 715 55.19 8.88 22.91
N GLU A 716 55.99 9.27 21.90
CA GLU A 716 55.91 8.66 20.56
C GLU A 716 56.76 7.38 20.55
N THR A 717 56.23 6.27 20.02
CA THR A 717 57.02 5.19 19.39
C THR A 717 56.09 4.23 18.65
N TRP A 718 56.64 3.41 17.75
CA TRP A 718 55.92 2.44 16.89
C TRP A 718 55.17 3.00 15.66
N ARG A 719 55.78 3.98 14.97
CA ARG A 719 55.47 4.29 13.57
C ARG A 719 56.72 4.43 12.69
N ARG A 720 57.45 3.33 12.46
CA ARG A 720 58.43 3.18 11.36
C ARG A 720 58.84 1.71 11.18
N GLN A 721 59.17 1.34 9.93
CA GLN A 721 59.47 -0.02 9.42
C GLN A 721 58.20 -0.92 9.38
N SER A 722 57.86 -1.62 8.28
CA SER A 722 58.72 -2.12 7.18
C SER A 722 58.10 -2.07 5.77
N GLN A 723 58.91 -1.61 4.81
CA GLN A 723 58.99 -1.94 3.37
C GLN A 723 60.45 -2.44 3.11
N PRO A 724 60.86 -2.97 1.93
CA PRO A 724 60.15 -3.53 0.77
C PRO A 724 60.62 -5.01 0.55
N PRO A 725 60.93 -5.59 -0.65
CA PRO A 725 61.86 -5.10 -1.70
C PRO A 725 61.39 -5.28 -3.17
N SER A 726 62.25 -4.90 -4.13
CA SER A 726 61.96 -4.81 -5.58
C SER A 726 62.88 -5.70 -6.45
N ARG A 727 62.30 -6.38 -7.47
CA ARG A 727 62.83 -6.82 -8.81
C ARG A 727 64.21 -7.53 -8.93
N PRO A 728 64.36 -8.57 -9.79
CA PRO A 728 64.30 -8.51 -11.28
C PRO A 728 63.37 -9.59 -11.92
N GLY A 729 63.27 -9.84 -13.24
CA GLY A 729 63.74 -9.13 -14.45
C GLY A 729 63.86 -10.03 -15.71
N LEU A 730 63.83 -9.43 -16.92
CA LEU A 730 64.13 -9.97 -18.28
C LEU A 730 63.51 -11.30 -18.77
N TYR A 731 62.61 -11.22 -19.77
CA TYR A 731 62.92 -11.55 -21.18
C TYR A 731 61.88 -10.90 -22.13
N GLU A 732 62.25 -10.64 -23.39
CA GLU A 732 61.50 -9.81 -24.34
C GLU A 732 60.93 -10.58 -25.55
N LEU A 733 59.76 -10.12 -26.04
CA LEU A 733 59.29 -10.11 -27.46
C LEU A 733 59.04 -11.48 -28.18
N PRO A 734 58.33 -11.53 -29.34
CA PRO A 734 57.99 -10.45 -30.26
C PRO A 734 56.49 -10.30 -30.68
N ASP A 735 56.28 -9.35 -31.59
CA ASP A 735 55.03 -8.72 -32.02
C ASP A 735 54.07 -9.53 -32.92
N ASP A 736 52.84 -8.99 -33.01
CA ASP A 736 51.85 -8.92 -34.11
C ASP A 736 52.00 -9.88 -35.34
N PRO A 737 50.89 -10.45 -35.86
CA PRO A 737 50.32 -9.72 -37.00
C PRO A 737 48.79 -9.70 -37.15
N ARG A 738 48.34 -8.56 -37.64
CA ARG A 738 47.07 -8.27 -38.33
C ARG A 738 46.73 -9.31 -39.43
N PRO A 739 45.43 -9.59 -39.67
CA PRO A 739 44.95 -10.11 -40.95
C PRO A 739 44.68 -8.97 -41.96
N VAL A 740 45.32 -9.14 -43.10
CA VAL A 740 45.30 -8.34 -44.35
C VAL A 740 43.90 -8.19 -44.98
N GLU A 741 43.70 -7.07 -45.69
CA GLU A 741 42.56 -6.77 -46.56
C GLU A 741 42.61 -7.47 -47.94
N LEU A 742 41.42 -7.67 -48.55
CA LEU A 742 41.16 -7.86 -50.00
C LEU A 742 41.50 -9.24 -50.63
N PRO A 743 40.85 -9.64 -51.76
CA PRO A 743 40.17 -8.81 -52.75
C PRO A 743 38.67 -9.09 -53.01
N ALA A 744 38.07 -8.16 -53.76
CA ALA A 744 36.70 -8.23 -54.25
C ALA A 744 36.51 -9.23 -55.40
N THR A 745 35.28 -9.73 -55.55
CA THR A 745 34.73 -10.25 -56.81
C THR A 745 33.28 -9.80 -56.96
N GLU A 746 32.83 -9.70 -58.20
CA GLU A 746 31.78 -8.78 -58.63
C GLU A 746 30.34 -9.35 -58.63
N SER A 747 29.40 -8.48 -59.01
CA SER A 747 28.13 -8.82 -59.68
C SER A 747 26.96 -9.33 -58.82
N SER A 748 26.12 -8.40 -58.37
CA SER A 748 24.94 -8.01 -59.18
C SER A 748 24.10 -6.92 -58.50
N ALA A 749 24.07 -5.73 -59.09
CA ALA A 749 23.14 -4.68 -58.70
C ALA A 749 21.75 -4.95 -59.32
N LEU A 750 20.70 -5.01 -58.49
CA LEU A 750 19.32 -5.00 -58.99
C LEU A 750 18.51 -3.91 -58.27
N THR A 751 18.60 -2.71 -58.85
CA THR A 751 17.93 -1.49 -58.42
C THR A 751 16.42 -1.70 -58.26
N ARG A 752 15.88 -1.54 -57.05
CA ARG A 752 14.44 -1.29 -56.84
C ARG A 752 14.22 0.01 -56.08
N ARG A 753 13.25 0.77 -56.58
CA ARG A 753 12.88 2.13 -56.20
C ARG A 753 12.27 2.18 -54.78
N PRO A 754 12.28 3.36 -54.11
CA PRO A 754 11.53 3.57 -52.89
C PRO A 754 10.02 3.37 -53.12
N THR A 755 9.36 2.67 -52.19
CA THR A 755 7.91 2.49 -52.18
C THR A 755 7.20 3.73 -51.68
N VAL A 756 6.21 4.18 -52.44
CA VAL A 756 5.27 5.26 -52.08
C VAL A 756 4.41 4.82 -50.89
N PRO A 757 4.11 5.69 -49.90
CA PRO A 757 3.22 5.34 -48.79
C PRO A 757 1.80 5.08 -49.29
N THR A 758 1.26 3.91 -48.94
CA THR A 758 -0.12 3.53 -49.27
C THR A 758 -1.15 4.28 -48.43
N ARG A 759 -2.17 4.80 -49.11
CA ARG A 759 -3.35 5.44 -48.53
C ARG A 759 -4.13 4.44 -47.65
N PRO A 760 -4.67 4.84 -46.48
CA PRO A 760 -5.52 3.95 -45.67
C PRO A 760 -6.81 3.58 -46.41
N PRO A 761 -7.39 2.39 -46.15
CA PRO A 761 -8.65 1.96 -46.76
C PRO A 761 -9.84 2.81 -46.27
N PRO A 762 -10.91 2.94 -47.07
CA PRO A 762 -12.12 3.65 -46.64
C PRO A 762 -12.85 2.88 -45.54
N LEU A 763 -13.48 3.63 -44.63
CA LEU A 763 -14.36 3.10 -43.59
C LEU A 763 -15.61 2.44 -44.21
N PRO A 764 -16.17 1.37 -43.60
CA PRO A 764 -17.47 0.84 -43.98
C PRO A 764 -18.59 1.86 -43.66
N PRO A 765 -19.71 1.85 -44.40
CA PRO A 765 -20.82 2.76 -44.16
C PRO A 765 -21.45 2.50 -42.79
N GLN A 766 -21.78 3.57 -42.06
CA GLN A 766 -22.59 3.47 -40.86
C GLN A 766 -24.06 3.18 -41.23
N PRO A 767 -24.78 2.36 -40.45
CA PRO A 767 -26.23 2.25 -40.60
C PRO A 767 -26.90 3.55 -40.14
N GLU A 768 -27.79 4.08 -40.97
CA GLU A 768 -28.69 5.17 -40.60
C GLU A 768 -29.61 4.69 -39.47
N LEU A 769 -29.67 5.48 -38.38
CA LEU A 769 -30.58 5.27 -37.27
C LEU A 769 -31.60 6.42 -37.27
N ASP A 770 -32.57 6.31 -38.16
CA ASP A 770 -33.85 7.00 -37.98
C ASP A 770 -34.49 6.52 -36.69
N HIS A 771 -34.65 7.42 -35.72
CA HIS A 771 -35.89 7.64 -34.97
C HIS A 771 -35.65 8.69 -33.87
N VAL A 772 -36.17 9.89 -34.10
CA VAL A 772 -36.38 10.88 -33.04
C VAL A 772 -37.48 10.36 -32.10
N LEU A 773 -37.16 10.21 -30.82
CA LEU A 773 -38.16 10.02 -29.76
C LEU A 773 -38.36 11.34 -29.03
N ASP A 774 -39.58 11.87 -29.10
CA ASP A 774 -39.96 13.09 -28.39
C ASP A 774 -39.87 12.91 -26.85
N PRO A 775 -39.49 13.97 -26.10
CA PRO A 775 -39.53 13.94 -24.65
C PRO A 775 -40.99 13.93 -24.13
N PRO A 776 -41.29 13.21 -23.02
CA PRO A 776 -42.63 13.18 -22.45
C PRO A 776 -43.01 14.54 -21.83
N PRO A 777 -44.31 14.91 -21.84
CA PRO A 777 -44.78 16.18 -21.31
C PRO A 777 -44.74 16.21 -19.76
N PRO A 778 -44.59 17.40 -19.14
CA PRO A 778 -44.64 17.54 -17.70
C PRO A 778 -46.07 17.38 -17.19
N TYR A 779 -46.28 16.47 -16.24
CA TYR A 779 -47.53 16.43 -15.47
C TYR A 779 -47.47 17.41 -14.30
N ALA A 780 -48.45 18.32 -14.28
CA ALA A 780 -48.85 19.01 -13.06
C ALA A 780 -49.81 18.11 -12.27
N GLY A 781 -49.71 18.12 -10.93
CA GLY A 781 -50.49 17.31 -10.01
C GLY A 781 -49.86 17.29 -8.63
#